data_AF-A0A8P4GJT1-F1
#
_entry.id   AF-A0A8P4GJT1-F1
#
_cell.length_a   1.000
_cell.length_b   1.000
_cell.length_c   1.000
_cell.angle_alpha   90.00
_cell.angle_beta   90.00
_cell.angle_gamma   90.00
#
_symmetry.space_group_name_H-M   'P 1'
#
loop_
_entity.id
_entity.type
_entity.pdbx_description
1 polymer ?
#
loop_
_entity_poly.entity_id
_entity_poly.type
_entity_poly.pdbx_seq_one_letter_code
_entity_poly.pdbx_strand_id
1 'polypeptide(L)'
;MPECVSVSEFLQEVQEDWSSPTTSSFTSKMISCRNTVYLLEEVLDSDRLVLQKMKKAAKAKYTSGQDHVSHLEQYINSMEKLSVNCHSNGESEVGSAFCRLADFSKDLLSPMKNLLKSMLHNINFFLDSLVKGDLREVKGDLKKPFDKAWRDYESRFKQVEKEKRELARQYGMVRSEVSGGEIAEELEKERRSFQLSMCEYLIKVNEIKTKRGVDLLQNLIKHYHSHNNFLQECVSTTQRLKQYMEELNGVLTTVKQRQEEEKKQLVSLRDQLRPVVHTEQDSLPKQTYSMHQLLGDKQYGTERTGFLYKKSDGLRKMWQKRKCSVHNCYLTIAHATPNKPPTRLNLLTCQVKPSVEDKKCFDLISHNRTYHFLAEDEAECVAWISVLSNSKQEALNVALDGGRRGGGGGESSVEDLTRAITDDIKRMPGNNNCCDCGAPDPGWLSTNLGILTCIECSGIHREMGVHVSRIQSLSLDSLGTSDLLLARNVGNSGFNEILEANLLSPSLKPSQHSHMGERKDFILSKYQDVNFVRRSHSSPSALRLGLQEATKNCDIYSLIQLYAQRTELSQPLHTHIQEKGETALHLAVLLADRTSLHILDFLAQNCSNVDVQTSAGNTALHYSCLHNKSDCVRLLLRARANTHIKNELGETALDMSRRLKHGHCEALLQQAQSNQFDHHVHVEYEWRLRHDDLYDSDDDFDDKNGPVKKERFSPSSSSSFSSSFSFSSRPFIFSQSTSSSMNPSSSGAAGGGLLSVGRRLAMAMELHSRPAGSASSPPPPPPSSPAPPLPPRVKAPNVPPPPPPGGEGVGEEDEEEGEVFFPLTGNRKSTPPPIAVRHKRSCSESSKHDYGLPTSPRIYSGPDSSFKKCVPVSPLSSLAERPDRGFRRADSDGSSSHFLFPASKAPPNGSPTSQRSQSFESDRRGPAPQPLPRRSLPRGTTSRRVEALYDCQADHHDELSFSEGQVLVVLGQEDSDWWHGYIEDEPERRGLFPSSFVQLLSD
;
A
#
# COMPACT_ATOMS: atom_id res chain seq x y z
N MET A 1 52.38 -24.32 3.22
CA MET A 1 51.59 -23.59 2.21
C MET A 1 52.26 -23.79 0.85
N PRO A 2 51.57 -23.63 -0.29
CA PRO A 2 52.26 -23.55 -1.57
C PRO A 2 53.26 -22.39 -1.56
N GLU A 3 54.45 -22.61 -2.13
CA GLU A 3 55.38 -21.50 -2.36
C GLU A 3 54.79 -20.51 -3.36
N CYS A 4 54.91 -19.23 -3.03
CA CYS A 4 54.56 -18.10 -3.89
C CYS A 4 55.81 -17.24 -4.10
N VAL A 5 55.87 -16.54 -5.24
CA VAL A 5 57.02 -15.73 -5.65
C VAL A 5 56.57 -14.26 -5.70
N SER A 6 57.23 -13.37 -4.96
CA SER A 6 56.95 -11.94 -5.08
C SER A 6 57.42 -11.38 -6.42
N VAL A 7 56.91 -10.21 -6.81
CA VAL A 7 57.35 -9.52 -8.04
C VAL A 7 58.86 -9.25 -8.01
N SER A 8 59.45 -8.98 -6.85
CA SER A 8 60.90 -8.74 -6.73
C SER A 8 61.72 -10.01 -6.94
N GLU A 9 61.30 -11.14 -6.36
CA GLU A 9 61.97 -12.43 -6.54
C GLU A 9 61.81 -12.95 -7.97
N PHE A 10 60.63 -12.77 -8.57
CA PHE A 10 60.38 -13.13 -9.97
C PHE A 10 61.26 -12.31 -10.93
N LEU A 11 61.39 -11.00 -10.72
CA LEU A 11 62.29 -10.16 -11.51
C LEU A 11 63.75 -10.58 -11.36
N GLN A 12 64.18 -10.95 -10.15
CA GLN A 12 65.54 -11.45 -9.91
C GLN A 12 65.79 -12.79 -10.62
N GLU A 13 64.92 -13.79 -10.43
CA GLU A 13 65.08 -15.13 -11.02
C GLU A 13 64.98 -15.11 -12.56
N VAL A 14 64.16 -14.22 -13.14
CA VAL A 14 64.11 -14.02 -14.61
C VAL A 14 65.34 -13.28 -15.13
N GLN A 15 65.87 -12.30 -14.38
CA GLN A 15 67.09 -11.60 -14.77
C GLN A 15 68.32 -12.52 -14.70
N GLU A 16 68.34 -13.44 -13.72
CA GLU A 16 69.35 -14.49 -13.61
C GLU A 16 69.22 -15.49 -14.77
N ASP A 17 68.02 -16.02 -15.03
CA ASP A 17 67.74 -16.94 -16.16
C ASP A 17 68.08 -16.33 -17.52
N TRP A 18 67.82 -15.03 -17.71
CA TRP A 18 68.20 -14.30 -18.92
C TRP A 18 69.72 -14.16 -19.07
N SER A 19 70.44 -13.98 -17.95
CA SER A 19 71.89 -13.76 -17.94
C SER A 19 72.72 -15.05 -18.01
N SER A 20 72.21 -16.18 -17.52
CA SER A 20 72.91 -17.48 -17.48
C SER A 20 71.90 -18.65 -17.51
N PRO A 21 71.27 -18.91 -18.68
CA PRO A 21 70.12 -19.82 -18.78
C PRO A 21 70.40 -21.27 -18.36
N THR A 22 71.64 -21.73 -18.49
CA THR A 22 72.03 -23.14 -18.26
C THR A 22 72.46 -23.45 -16.81
N THR A 23 72.66 -22.42 -15.98
CA THR A 23 72.95 -22.54 -14.53
C THR A 23 71.82 -22.02 -13.65
N SER A 24 70.76 -21.49 -14.26
CA SER A 24 69.61 -20.84 -13.63
C SER A 24 68.77 -21.74 -12.73
N SER A 25 68.34 -21.18 -11.60
CA SER A 25 67.37 -21.76 -10.65
C SER A 25 65.93 -21.80 -11.19
N PHE A 26 65.58 -20.93 -12.15
CA PHE A 26 64.19 -20.56 -12.49
C PHE A 26 63.26 -21.75 -12.77
N THR A 27 63.77 -22.82 -13.40
CA THR A 27 63.03 -24.07 -13.65
C THR A 27 62.37 -24.63 -12.38
N SER A 28 63.02 -24.52 -11.22
CA SER A 28 62.47 -24.95 -9.93
C SER A 28 61.32 -24.05 -9.44
N LYS A 29 61.35 -22.75 -9.78
CA LYS A 29 60.37 -21.74 -9.36
C LYS A 29 59.10 -21.70 -10.21
N MET A 30 59.07 -22.34 -11.39
CA MET A 30 57.94 -22.23 -12.32
C MET A 30 56.60 -22.68 -11.72
N ILE A 31 56.62 -23.71 -10.85
CA ILE A 31 55.44 -24.15 -10.09
C ILE A 31 54.98 -23.06 -9.10
N SER A 32 55.93 -22.46 -8.38
CA SER A 32 55.66 -21.38 -7.41
C SER A 32 55.12 -20.11 -8.11
N CYS A 33 55.59 -19.79 -9.31
CA CYS A 33 55.02 -18.75 -10.17
C CYS A 33 53.56 -19.06 -10.56
N ARG A 34 53.26 -20.30 -10.96
CA ARG A 34 51.89 -20.74 -11.28
C ARG A 34 50.95 -20.69 -10.06
N ASN A 35 51.41 -21.12 -8.89
CA ASN A 35 50.67 -21.01 -7.64
C ASN A 35 50.34 -19.54 -7.29
N THR A 36 51.31 -18.65 -7.54
CA THR A 36 51.15 -17.20 -7.33
C THR A 36 50.03 -16.63 -8.21
N VAL A 37 49.94 -17.03 -9.48
CA VAL A 37 48.85 -16.60 -10.38
C VAL A 37 47.49 -17.06 -9.86
N TYR A 38 47.32 -18.32 -9.45
CA TYR A 38 46.03 -18.78 -8.90
C TYR A 38 45.63 -18.02 -7.61
N LEU A 39 46.58 -17.75 -6.71
CA LEU A 39 46.32 -16.96 -5.50
C LEU A 39 45.94 -15.50 -5.84
N LEU A 40 46.55 -14.90 -6.86
CA LEU A 40 46.17 -13.57 -7.35
C LEU A 40 44.77 -13.57 -7.97
N GLU A 41 44.36 -14.64 -8.66
CA GLU A 41 43.00 -14.79 -9.20
C GLU A 41 41.93 -14.86 -8.11
N GLU A 42 42.15 -15.62 -7.03
CA GLU A 42 41.23 -15.69 -5.89
C GLU A 42 41.05 -14.31 -5.23
N VAL A 43 42.13 -13.57 -5.04
CA VAL A 43 42.10 -12.18 -4.53
C VAL A 43 41.36 -11.24 -5.48
N LEU A 44 41.54 -11.38 -6.80
CA LEU A 44 40.90 -10.52 -7.79
C LEU A 44 39.41 -10.81 -7.99
N ASP A 45 38.96 -12.07 -7.94
CA ASP A 45 37.53 -12.39 -7.93
C ASP A 45 36.84 -11.95 -6.62
N SER A 46 37.53 -12.07 -5.47
CA SER A 46 37.05 -11.53 -4.19
C SER A 46 36.86 -10.01 -4.25
N ASP A 47 37.88 -9.27 -4.67
CA ASP A 47 37.80 -7.81 -4.84
C ASP A 47 36.73 -7.41 -5.85
N ARG A 48 36.60 -8.15 -6.96
CA ARG A 48 35.57 -7.93 -7.97
C ARG A 48 34.17 -8.05 -7.38
N LEU A 49 33.91 -9.00 -6.48
CA LEU A 49 32.64 -9.12 -5.77
C LEU A 49 32.37 -7.94 -4.82
N VAL A 50 33.40 -7.45 -4.11
CA VAL A 50 33.29 -6.28 -3.23
C VAL A 50 33.03 -5.00 -4.04
N LEU A 51 33.80 -4.77 -5.11
CA LEU A 51 33.65 -3.63 -6.01
C LEU A 51 32.31 -3.66 -6.76
N GLN A 52 31.78 -4.84 -7.11
CA GLN A 52 30.42 -4.97 -7.65
C GLN A 52 29.34 -4.55 -6.64
N LYS A 53 29.47 -4.94 -5.36
CA LYS A 53 28.55 -4.50 -4.29
C LYS A 53 28.62 -2.99 -4.07
N MET A 54 29.83 -2.43 -3.97
CA MET A 54 30.08 -0.98 -3.85
C MET A 54 29.44 -0.21 -5.02
N LYS A 55 29.64 -0.68 -6.25
CA LYS A 55 29.08 -0.12 -7.48
C LYS A 55 27.54 -0.18 -7.52
N LYS A 56 26.93 -1.29 -7.07
CA LYS A 56 25.46 -1.39 -6.98
C LYS A 56 24.90 -0.34 -6.00
N ALA A 57 25.55 -0.17 -4.84
CA ALA A 57 25.17 0.85 -3.86
C ALA A 57 25.39 2.28 -4.39
N ALA A 58 26.49 2.55 -5.09
CA ALA A 58 26.79 3.85 -5.68
C ALA A 58 25.84 4.22 -6.84
N LYS A 59 25.41 3.26 -7.66
CA LYS A 59 24.34 3.49 -8.64
C LYS A 59 23.01 3.78 -7.93
N ALA A 60 22.63 3.00 -6.91
CA ALA A 60 21.39 3.22 -6.17
C ALA A 60 21.34 4.61 -5.49
N LYS A 61 22.43 5.04 -4.85
CA LYS A 61 22.55 6.39 -4.26
C LYS A 61 22.49 7.50 -5.33
N TYR A 62 22.98 7.25 -6.54
CA TYR A 62 22.88 8.20 -7.65
C TYR A 62 21.44 8.29 -8.20
N THR A 63 20.79 7.16 -8.48
CA THR A 63 19.40 7.11 -8.96
C THR A 63 18.45 7.78 -7.97
N SER A 64 18.45 7.36 -6.71
CA SER A 64 17.62 7.97 -5.64
C SER A 64 17.84 9.49 -5.49
N GLY A 65 19.05 9.97 -5.79
CA GLY A 65 19.34 11.39 -5.84
C GLY A 65 18.75 12.12 -7.05
N GLN A 66 18.73 11.50 -8.24
CA GLN A 66 18.03 12.05 -9.41
C GLN A 66 16.51 12.09 -9.17
N ASP A 67 15.96 11.03 -8.57
CA ASP A 67 14.54 10.96 -8.23
C ASP A 67 14.19 12.11 -7.26
N HIS A 68 15.01 12.34 -6.23
CA HIS A 68 14.84 13.47 -5.30
C HIS A 68 14.96 14.84 -5.99
N VAL A 69 15.87 15.00 -6.96
CA VAL A 69 15.98 16.20 -7.80
C VAL A 69 14.69 16.43 -8.61
N SER A 70 14.15 15.39 -9.26
CA SER A 70 12.91 15.48 -10.05
C SER A 70 11.71 15.88 -9.18
N HIS A 71 11.50 15.21 -8.04
CA HIS A 71 10.43 15.54 -7.11
C HIS A 71 10.57 16.97 -6.55
N LEU A 72 11.79 17.45 -6.30
CA LEU A 72 12.03 18.82 -5.85
C LEU A 72 11.68 19.85 -6.96
N GLU A 73 12.00 19.56 -8.22
CA GLU A 73 11.59 20.38 -9.37
C GLU A 73 10.06 20.41 -9.54
N GLN A 74 9.36 19.28 -9.37
CA GLN A 74 7.89 19.23 -9.39
C GLN A 74 7.26 20.03 -8.25
N TYR A 75 7.85 19.98 -7.04
CA TYR A 75 7.41 20.75 -5.88
C TYR A 75 7.62 22.27 -6.08
N ILE A 76 8.77 22.67 -6.61
CA ILE A 76 9.07 24.07 -7.01
C ILE A 76 8.02 24.58 -8.00
N ASN A 77 7.81 23.85 -9.11
CA ASN A 77 6.82 24.20 -10.13
C ASN A 77 5.39 24.33 -9.57
N SER A 78 5.06 23.58 -8.52
CA SER A 78 3.75 23.62 -7.86
C SER A 78 3.58 24.85 -6.97
N MET A 79 4.62 25.25 -6.23
CA MET A 79 4.63 26.51 -5.48
C MET A 79 4.59 27.74 -6.41
N GLU A 80 5.25 27.69 -7.56
CA GLU A 80 5.21 28.78 -8.55
C GLU A 80 3.81 28.94 -9.18
N LYS A 81 3.13 27.83 -9.51
CA LYS A 81 1.72 27.87 -9.95
C LYS A 81 0.79 28.44 -8.88
N LEU A 82 0.98 28.04 -7.61
CA LEU A 82 0.20 28.58 -6.49
C LEU A 82 0.46 30.08 -6.27
N SER A 83 1.72 30.51 -6.40
CA SER A 83 2.09 31.93 -6.42
C SER A 83 1.32 32.71 -7.48
N VAL A 84 1.31 32.25 -8.74
CA VAL A 84 0.57 32.91 -9.83
C VAL A 84 -0.92 32.99 -9.52
N ASN A 85 -1.54 31.90 -9.04
CA ASN A 85 -2.96 31.87 -8.69
C ASN A 85 -3.30 32.87 -7.57
N CYS A 86 -2.49 32.96 -6.51
CA CYS A 86 -2.69 33.95 -5.44
C CYS A 86 -2.59 35.39 -5.97
N HIS A 87 -1.63 35.69 -6.85
CA HIS A 87 -1.55 37.02 -7.48
C HIS A 87 -2.78 37.32 -8.35
N SER A 88 -3.29 36.35 -9.12
CA SER A 88 -4.52 36.51 -9.91
C SER A 88 -5.77 36.75 -9.06
N ASN A 89 -5.81 36.18 -7.84
CA ASN A 89 -6.88 36.39 -6.87
C ASN A 89 -6.73 37.68 -6.04
N GLY A 90 -5.67 38.48 -6.26
CA GLY A 90 -5.38 39.70 -5.50
C GLY A 90 -4.58 39.47 -4.20
N GLU A 91 -4.29 38.23 -3.82
CA GLU A 91 -3.51 37.85 -2.63
C GLU A 91 -2.00 38.00 -2.84
N SER A 92 -1.56 39.18 -3.30
CA SER A 92 -0.17 39.45 -3.71
C SER A 92 0.88 39.16 -2.62
N GLU A 93 0.54 39.43 -1.35
CA GLU A 93 1.39 39.13 -0.19
C GLU A 93 1.63 37.61 -0.01
N VAL A 94 0.61 36.79 -0.27
CA VAL A 94 0.66 35.32 -0.16
C VAL A 94 1.35 34.72 -1.39
N GLY A 95 1.03 35.23 -2.59
CA GLY A 95 1.69 34.81 -3.82
C GLY A 95 3.20 35.06 -3.79
N SER A 96 3.60 36.26 -3.35
CA SER A 96 5.01 36.63 -3.14
C SER A 96 5.74 35.68 -2.19
N ALA A 97 5.06 35.16 -1.16
CA ALA A 97 5.63 34.20 -0.23
C ALA A 97 5.89 32.83 -0.87
N PHE A 98 4.91 32.27 -1.61
CA PHE A 98 5.12 31.02 -2.35
C PHE A 98 6.22 31.14 -3.40
N CYS A 99 6.31 32.29 -4.09
CA CYS A 99 7.39 32.58 -5.04
C CYS A 99 8.78 32.50 -4.36
N ARG A 100 8.95 33.22 -3.25
CA ARG A 100 10.23 33.31 -2.54
C ARG A 100 10.65 32.00 -1.87
N LEU A 101 9.70 31.17 -1.45
CA LEU A 101 9.95 29.78 -0.97
C LEU A 101 10.34 28.83 -2.12
N ALA A 102 9.76 29.01 -3.31
CA ALA A 102 10.20 28.28 -4.51
C ALA A 102 11.64 28.63 -4.90
N ASP A 103 12.01 29.92 -4.86
CA ASP A 103 13.39 30.35 -5.15
C ASP A 103 14.41 29.82 -4.14
N PHE A 104 14.11 29.83 -2.84
CA PHE A 104 14.95 29.16 -1.84
C PHE A 104 15.10 27.65 -2.08
N SER A 105 14.10 27.01 -2.69
CA SER A 105 14.15 25.59 -3.06
C SER A 105 14.99 25.36 -4.34
N LYS A 106 14.94 26.27 -5.31
CA LYS A 106 15.83 26.28 -6.50
C LYS A 106 17.30 26.46 -6.10
N ASP A 107 17.59 27.31 -5.12
CA ASP A 107 18.95 27.54 -4.60
C ASP A 107 19.62 26.26 -4.04
N LEU A 108 18.85 25.27 -3.58
CA LEU A 108 19.36 23.97 -3.12
C LEU A 108 19.57 22.95 -4.26
N LEU A 109 18.90 23.16 -5.40
CA LEU A 109 18.86 22.21 -6.51
C LEU A 109 20.17 22.13 -7.30
N SER A 110 20.81 23.28 -7.55
CA SER A 110 22.10 23.34 -8.25
C SER A 110 23.24 22.66 -7.46
N PRO A 111 23.43 22.92 -6.15
CA PRO A 111 24.33 22.15 -5.29
C PRO A 111 24.08 20.63 -5.38
N MET A 112 22.81 20.19 -5.33
CA MET A 112 22.45 18.78 -5.38
C MET A 112 22.79 18.14 -6.72
N LYS A 113 22.44 18.79 -7.85
CA LYS A 113 22.81 18.35 -9.20
C LYS A 113 24.34 18.24 -9.37
N ASN A 114 25.12 19.12 -8.74
CA ASN A 114 26.59 19.06 -8.78
C ASN A 114 27.17 17.92 -7.93
N LEU A 115 26.61 17.62 -6.76
CA LEU A 115 26.98 16.44 -5.96
C LEU A 115 26.70 15.12 -6.72
N LEU A 116 25.56 15.05 -7.43
CA LEU A 116 25.20 13.87 -8.22
C LEU A 116 26.06 13.69 -9.47
N LYS A 117 26.42 14.78 -10.17
CA LYS A 117 27.46 14.75 -11.21
C LYS A 117 28.78 14.22 -10.67
N SER A 118 29.19 14.64 -9.47
CA SER A 118 30.41 14.15 -8.82
C SER A 118 30.34 12.64 -8.50
N MET A 119 29.20 12.15 -8.00
CA MET A 119 28.97 10.71 -7.79
C MET A 119 29.07 9.93 -9.11
N LEU A 120 28.40 10.42 -10.18
CA LEU A 120 28.39 9.76 -11.48
C LEU A 120 29.81 9.62 -12.06
N HIS A 121 30.55 10.73 -12.16
CA HIS A 121 31.85 10.77 -12.83
C HIS A 121 32.99 10.17 -11.99
N ASN A 122 33.09 10.53 -10.70
CA ASN A 122 34.20 10.06 -9.87
C ASN A 122 34.00 8.62 -9.40
N ILE A 123 32.76 8.19 -9.11
CA ILE A 123 32.49 6.87 -8.50
C ILE A 123 31.89 5.89 -9.50
N ASN A 124 30.74 6.21 -10.11
CA ASN A 124 30.01 5.22 -10.93
C ASN A 124 30.74 4.87 -12.23
N PHE A 125 31.22 5.84 -13.00
CA PHE A 125 32.01 5.58 -14.22
C PHE A 125 33.34 4.88 -13.90
N PHE A 126 34.03 5.28 -12.83
CA PHE A 126 35.29 4.65 -12.41
C PHE A 126 35.09 3.18 -12.02
N LEU A 127 34.08 2.88 -11.20
CA LEU A 127 33.74 1.51 -10.82
C LEU A 127 33.15 0.71 -12.00
N ASP A 128 32.51 1.33 -12.99
CA ASP A 128 32.09 0.62 -14.20
C ASP A 128 33.29 0.19 -15.03
N SER A 129 34.24 1.09 -15.26
CA SER A 129 35.51 0.84 -15.95
C SER A 129 36.35 -0.25 -15.27
N LEU A 130 36.61 -0.12 -13.97
CA LEU A 130 37.43 -1.10 -13.23
C LEU A 130 36.80 -2.51 -13.19
N VAL A 131 35.47 -2.61 -13.07
CA VAL A 131 34.75 -3.90 -12.90
C VAL A 131 34.36 -4.57 -14.22
N LYS A 132 34.02 -3.80 -15.27
CA LYS A 132 33.69 -4.35 -16.61
C LYS A 132 34.89 -4.40 -17.55
N GLY A 133 35.85 -3.49 -17.40
CA GLY A 133 37.11 -3.45 -18.15
C GLY A 133 38.16 -4.32 -17.47
N ASP A 134 39.05 -3.70 -16.69
CA ASP A 134 40.30 -4.33 -16.24
C ASP A 134 40.10 -5.69 -15.52
N LEU A 135 39.15 -5.79 -14.57
CA LEU A 135 38.87 -7.03 -13.84
C LEU A 135 38.21 -8.14 -14.68
N ARG A 136 37.70 -7.81 -15.88
CA ARG A 136 37.22 -8.79 -16.87
C ARG A 136 38.36 -9.25 -17.77
N GLU A 137 39.19 -8.30 -18.19
CA GLU A 137 40.34 -8.47 -19.09
C GLU A 137 41.37 -9.47 -18.54
N VAL A 138 41.74 -9.38 -17.26
CA VAL A 138 42.68 -10.35 -16.64
C VAL A 138 42.18 -11.79 -16.75
N LYS A 139 40.92 -12.02 -16.35
CA LYS A 139 40.32 -13.37 -16.31
C LYS A 139 40.01 -13.93 -17.70
N GLY A 140 39.80 -13.06 -18.69
CA GLY A 140 39.52 -13.43 -20.06
C GLY A 140 40.78 -13.59 -20.92
N ASP A 141 41.65 -12.61 -20.91
CA ASP A 141 42.51 -12.33 -22.07
C ASP A 141 44.00 -12.44 -21.73
N LEU A 142 44.40 -12.26 -20.47
CA LEU A 142 45.76 -12.53 -19.98
C LEU A 142 45.90 -13.92 -19.34
N LYS A 143 44.86 -14.42 -18.67
CA LYS A 143 44.84 -15.79 -18.13
C LYS A 143 45.07 -16.85 -19.21
N LYS A 144 44.43 -16.71 -20.38
CA LYS A 144 44.50 -17.73 -21.46
C LYS A 144 45.93 -17.87 -22.03
N PRO A 145 46.68 -16.80 -22.37
CA PRO A 145 48.10 -16.87 -22.68
C PRO A 145 48.93 -17.56 -21.59
N PHE A 146 48.75 -17.19 -20.31
CA PHE A 146 49.50 -17.79 -19.21
C PHE A 146 49.23 -19.29 -19.04
N ASP A 147 47.96 -19.70 -18.93
CA ASP A 147 47.58 -21.12 -18.83
C ASP A 147 47.96 -21.91 -20.10
N LYS A 148 48.11 -21.26 -21.27
CA LYS A 148 48.67 -21.89 -22.48
C LYS A 148 50.19 -22.06 -22.36
N ALA A 149 50.93 -21.00 -22.08
CA ALA A 149 52.40 -21.03 -21.99
C ALA A 149 52.89 -22.04 -20.93
N TRP A 150 52.18 -22.15 -19.80
CA TRP A 150 52.43 -23.21 -18.81
C TRP A 150 52.25 -24.62 -19.41
N ARG A 151 51.14 -24.88 -20.12
CA ARG A 151 50.86 -26.22 -20.70
C ARG A 151 51.80 -26.58 -21.84
N ASP A 152 52.16 -25.62 -22.68
CA ASP A 152 53.13 -25.79 -23.75
C ASP A 152 54.51 -26.17 -23.15
N TYR A 153 54.94 -25.47 -22.09
CA TYR A 153 56.14 -25.81 -21.31
C TYR A 153 56.04 -27.19 -20.63
N GLU A 154 54.97 -27.48 -19.88
CA GLU A 154 54.79 -28.75 -19.16
C GLU A 154 54.79 -29.95 -20.11
N SER A 155 54.21 -29.79 -21.30
CA SER A 155 54.21 -30.80 -22.36
C SER A 155 55.61 -31.01 -22.94
N ARG A 156 56.31 -29.93 -23.35
CA ARG A 156 57.66 -30.04 -23.91
C ARG A 156 58.68 -30.53 -22.89
N PHE A 157 58.59 -30.14 -21.62
CA PHE A 157 59.43 -30.66 -20.53
C PHE A 157 59.32 -32.18 -20.43
N LYS A 158 58.10 -32.74 -20.36
CA LYS A 158 57.87 -34.19 -20.28
C LYS A 158 58.35 -34.93 -21.53
N GLN A 159 58.24 -34.29 -22.71
CA GLN A 159 58.78 -34.84 -23.94
C GLN A 159 60.32 -34.92 -23.89
N VAL A 160 61.00 -33.79 -23.60
CA VAL A 160 62.47 -33.71 -23.55
C VAL A 160 63.05 -34.64 -22.47
N GLU A 161 62.45 -34.67 -21.29
CA GLU A 161 62.86 -35.55 -20.19
C GLU A 161 62.73 -37.04 -20.56
N LYS A 162 61.70 -37.41 -21.33
CA LYS A 162 61.57 -38.75 -21.91
C LYS A 162 62.62 -39.02 -22.99
N GLU A 163 62.77 -38.11 -23.96
CA GLU A 163 63.70 -38.23 -25.09
C GLU A 163 65.15 -38.43 -24.61
N LYS A 164 65.63 -37.57 -23.69
CA LYS A 164 67.00 -37.64 -23.15
C LYS A 164 67.20 -38.91 -22.29
N ARG A 165 66.17 -39.36 -21.55
CA ARG A 165 66.19 -40.62 -20.77
C ARG A 165 66.19 -41.88 -21.64
N GLU A 166 65.53 -41.85 -22.80
CA GLU A 166 65.56 -42.93 -23.78
C GLU A 166 66.90 -42.94 -24.55
N LEU A 167 67.45 -41.77 -24.87
CA LEU A 167 68.78 -41.62 -25.48
C LEU A 167 69.90 -42.17 -24.58
N ALA A 168 69.87 -41.87 -23.27
CA ALA A 168 70.84 -42.41 -22.30
C ALA A 168 70.84 -43.96 -22.27
N ARG A 169 69.65 -44.57 -22.31
CA ARG A 169 69.49 -46.04 -22.40
C ARG A 169 70.07 -46.62 -23.69
N GLN A 170 69.89 -45.95 -24.83
CA GLN A 170 70.40 -46.41 -26.13
C GLN A 170 71.94 -46.45 -26.18
N TYR A 171 72.62 -45.50 -25.53
CA TYR A 171 74.09 -45.50 -25.41
C TYR A 171 74.63 -46.40 -24.28
N GLY A 172 73.80 -47.26 -23.67
CA GLY A 172 74.22 -48.16 -22.59
C GLY A 172 74.57 -47.47 -21.27
N MET A 173 74.33 -46.17 -21.16
CA MET A 173 74.65 -45.37 -19.98
C MET A 173 73.48 -45.34 -19.01
N VAL A 174 73.61 -46.01 -17.86
CA VAL A 174 72.68 -45.88 -16.74
C VAL A 174 72.94 -44.57 -15.99
N ARG A 175 72.66 -43.44 -16.65
CA ARG A 175 72.50 -42.14 -15.98
C ARG A 175 71.09 -42.07 -15.40
N SER A 176 70.98 -41.90 -14.09
CA SER A 176 69.71 -41.69 -13.38
C SER A 176 69.11 -40.31 -13.65
N GLU A 177 69.96 -39.32 -13.94
CA GLU A 177 69.60 -37.91 -14.09
C GLU A 177 70.17 -37.34 -15.40
N VAL A 178 69.43 -36.40 -15.99
CA VAL A 178 69.79 -35.65 -17.21
C VAL A 178 70.29 -34.27 -16.79
N SER A 179 71.28 -33.71 -17.49
CA SER A 179 71.86 -32.41 -17.13
C SER A 179 70.82 -31.29 -17.22
N GLY A 180 70.66 -30.52 -16.15
CA GLY A 180 69.72 -29.39 -16.10
C GLY A 180 69.98 -28.35 -17.19
N GLY A 181 71.25 -28.09 -17.53
CA GLY A 181 71.62 -27.18 -18.61
C GLY A 181 71.17 -27.66 -20.00
N GLU A 182 71.31 -28.95 -20.30
CA GLU A 182 70.84 -29.56 -21.57
C GLU A 182 69.31 -29.49 -21.71
N ILE A 183 68.58 -29.54 -20.60
CA ILE A 183 67.13 -29.34 -20.55
C ILE A 183 66.78 -27.84 -20.70
N ALA A 184 67.58 -26.95 -20.11
CA ALA A 184 67.36 -25.51 -20.18
C ALA A 184 67.56 -24.91 -21.58
N GLU A 185 68.46 -25.47 -22.39
CA GLU A 185 68.60 -25.10 -23.81
C GLU A 185 67.39 -25.59 -24.63
N GLU A 186 67.04 -26.88 -24.52
CA GLU A 186 65.97 -27.53 -25.27
C GLU A 186 64.55 -26.98 -24.95
N LEU A 187 64.41 -26.24 -23.84
CA LEU A 187 63.18 -25.58 -23.37
C LEU A 187 63.25 -24.04 -23.39
N GLU A 188 64.27 -23.43 -24.00
CA GLU A 188 64.47 -21.97 -23.97
C GLU A 188 63.23 -21.19 -24.46
N LYS A 189 62.64 -21.63 -25.58
CA LYS A 189 61.48 -20.99 -26.20
C LYS A 189 60.23 -21.03 -25.31
N GLU A 190 59.88 -22.20 -24.80
CA GLU A 190 58.70 -22.38 -23.95
C GLU A 190 58.89 -21.70 -22.57
N ARG A 191 60.11 -21.72 -22.01
CA ARG A 191 60.44 -21.00 -20.76
C ARG A 191 60.31 -19.48 -20.94
N ARG A 192 60.88 -18.92 -22.02
CA ARG A 192 60.73 -17.48 -22.35
C ARG A 192 59.28 -17.10 -22.62
N SER A 193 58.49 -17.97 -23.26
CA SER A 193 57.06 -17.74 -23.46
C SER A 193 56.28 -17.71 -22.14
N PHE A 194 56.63 -18.56 -21.17
CA PHE A 194 56.04 -18.53 -19.83
C PHE A 194 56.46 -17.27 -19.05
N GLN A 195 57.74 -16.90 -19.10
CA GLN A 195 58.25 -15.67 -18.48
C GLN A 195 57.54 -14.43 -19.04
N LEU A 196 57.37 -14.32 -20.36
CA LEU A 196 56.66 -13.22 -21.00
C LEU A 196 55.21 -13.11 -20.52
N SER A 197 54.42 -14.19 -20.58
CA SER A 197 53.02 -14.13 -20.13
C SER A 197 52.87 -13.96 -18.62
N MET A 198 53.87 -14.35 -17.82
CA MET A 198 53.91 -14.02 -16.39
C MET A 198 54.19 -12.53 -16.18
N CYS A 199 55.10 -11.90 -16.95
CA CYS A 199 55.32 -10.47 -16.94
C CYS A 199 54.06 -9.68 -17.32
N GLU A 200 53.42 -10.03 -18.45
CA GLU A 200 52.17 -9.41 -18.93
C GLU A 200 51.06 -9.48 -17.87
N TYR A 201 50.90 -10.64 -17.24
CA TYR A 201 49.94 -10.85 -16.16
C TYR A 201 50.26 -9.98 -14.92
N LEU A 202 51.50 -10.03 -14.41
CA LEU A 202 51.91 -9.26 -13.23
C LEU A 202 51.81 -7.75 -13.44
N ILE A 203 52.11 -7.24 -14.64
CA ILE A 203 51.93 -5.83 -15.00
C ILE A 203 50.46 -5.42 -14.82
N LYS A 204 49.53 -6.13 -15.46
CA LYS A 204 48.09 -5.81 -15.38
C LYS A 204 47.52 -5.96 -13.97
N VAL A 205 47.97 -6.96 -13.21
CA VAL A 205 47.60 -7.09 -11.79
C VAL A 205 48.09 -5.89 -10.97
N ASN A 206 49.28 -5.35 -11.27
CA ASN A 206 49.79 -4.15 -10.59
C ASN A 206 49.07 -2.86 -11.02
N GLU A 207 48.66 -2.75 -12.29
CA GLU A 207 47.75 -1.68 -12.75
C GLU A 207 46.42 -1.71 -11.99
N ILE A 208 45.79 -2.89 -11.88
CA ILE A 208 44.53 -3.07 -11.14
C ILE A 208 44.71 -2.79 -9.65
N LYS A 209 45.83 -3.22 -9.05
CA LYS A 209 46.19 -2.91 -7.67
C LYS A 209 46.30 -1.39 -7.44
N THR A 210 46.81 -0.65 -8.42
CA THR A 210 46.89 0.82 -8.40
C THR A 210 45.50 1.44 -8.51
N LYS A 211 44.72 1.03 -9.52
CA LYS A 211 43.34 1.52 -9.77
C LYS A 211 42.40 1.27 -8.59
N ARG A 212 42.36 0.04 -8.06
CA ARG A 212 41.49 -0.35 -6.92
C ARG A 212 41.90 0.31 -5.60
N GLY A 213 43.15 0.75 -5.48
CA GLY A 213 43.71 1.36 -4.28
C GLY A 213 43.78 2.89 -4.39
N VAL A 214 44.85 3.38 -5.01
CA VAL A 214 45.21 4.80 -5.06
C VAL A 214 44.16 5.62 -5.81
N ASP A 215 43.80 5.20 -7.02
CA ASP A 215 42.90 5.99 -7.88
C ASP A 215 41.47 5.99 -7.32
N LEU A 216 40.99 4.86 -6.79
CA LEU A 216 39.70 4.76 -6.12
C LEU A 216 39.64 5.68 -4.89
N LEU A 217 40.67 5.69 -4.04
CA LEU A 217 40.76 6.62 -2.91
C LEU A 217 40.82 8.08 -3.36
N GLN A 218 41.60 8.40 -4.41
CA GLN A 218 41.68 9.74 -4.95
C GLN A 218 40.34 10.23 -5.52
N ASN A 219 39.55 9.35 -6.11
CA ASN A 219 38.21 9.66 -6.62
C ASN A 219 37.15 9.75 -5.49
N LEU A 220 37.27 8.94 -4.44
CA LEU A 220 36.49 9.10 -3.21
C LEU A 220 36.75 10.45 -2.55
N ILE A 221 38.02 10.89 -2.46
CA ILE A 221 38.39 12.22 -1.93
C ILE A 221 37.73 13.34 -2.73
N LYS A 222 37.71 13.27 -4.07
CA LYS A 222 36.98 14.22 -4.93
C LYS A 222 35.48 14.24 -4.61
N HIS A 223 34.86 13.06 -4.45
CA HIS A 223 33.43 12.96 -4.12
C HIS A 223 33.11 13.56 -2.75
N TYR A 224 33.90 13.25 -1.72
CA TYR A 224 33.72 13.82 -0.38
C TYR A 224 33.98 15.34 -0.34
N HIS A 225 34.89 15.86 -1.16
CA HIS A 225 35.03 17.32 -1.31
C HIS A 225 33.76 17.95 -1.91
N SER A 226 33.18 17.37 -2.97
CA SER A 226 31.88 17.81 -3.49
C SER A 226 30.75 17.72 -2.46
N HIS A 227 30.78 16.70 -1.60
CA HIS A 227 29.80 16.51 -0.52
C HIS A 227 29.91 17.57 0.58
N ASN A 228 31.13 18.01 0.90
CA ASN A 228 31.35 19.09 1.86
C ASN A 228 30.89 20.44 1.30
N ASN A 229 31.18 20.72 0.03
CA ASN A 229 30.75 21.95 -0.63
C ASN A 229 29.22 22.04 -0.71
N PHE A 230 28.56 20.94 -1.10
CA PHE A 230 27.09 20.81 -1.07
C PHE A 230 26.51 21.17 0.31
N LEU A 231 27.06 20.60 1.39
CA LEU A 231 26.58 20.88 2.75
C LEU A 231 26.79 22.34 3.16
N GLN A 232 27.90 22.98 2.76
CA GLN A 232 28.15 24.39 3.02
C GLN A 232 27.15 25.31 2.29
N GLU A 233 26.86 25.01 1.02
CA GLU A 233 25.85 25.73 0.23
C GLU A 233 24.44 25.57 0.84
N CYS A 234 24.06 24.35 1.24
CA CYS A 234 22.79 24.10 1.93
C CYS A 234 22.67 24.85 3.26
N VAL A 235 23.72 24.90 4.08
CA VAL A 235 23.71 25.65 5.36
C VAL A 235 23.54 27.16 5.10
N SER A 236 24.24 27.72 4.12
CA SER A 236 24.13 29.13 3.73
C SER A 236 22.69 29.50 3.28
N THR A 237 22.09 28.69 2.42
CA THR A 237 20.70 28.88 1.97
C THR A 237 19.69 28.71 3.10
N THR A 238 19.90 27.75 4.00
CA THR A 238 19.02 27.51 5.16
C THR A 238 19.06 28.69 6.15
N GLN A 239 20.21 29.33 6.33
CA GLN A 239 20.33 30.52 7.18
C GLN A 239 19.53 31.72 6.61
N ARG A 240 19.61 31.95 5.29
CA ARG A 240 18.78 32.98 4.61
C ARG A 240 17.29 32.69 4.72
N LEU A 241 16.89 31.42 4.55
CA LEU A 241 15.50 30.98 4.70
C LEU A 241 14.98 31.20 6.13
N LYS A 242 15.78 30.91 7.17
CA LYS A 242 15.39 31.13 8.57
C LYS A 242 15.01 32.59 8.84
N GLN A 243 15.84 33.53 8.41
CA GLN A 243 15.54 34.97 8.56
C GLN A 243 14.22 35.33 7.85
N TYR A 244 14.01 34.82 6.63
CA TYR A 244 12.79 35.09 5.89
C TYR A 244 11.53 34.48 6.53
N MET A 245 11.60 33.30 7.16
CA MET A 245 10.46 32.71 7.88
C MET A 245 10.03 33.58 9.08
N GLU A 246 10.97 34.23 9.77
CA GLU A 246 10.67 35.14 10.88
C GLU A 246 9.92 36.40 10.39
N GLU A 247 10.32 36.96 9.25
CA GLU A 247 9.60 38.05 8.55
C GLU A 247 8.20 37.60 8.08
N LEU A 248 8.10 36.44 7.42
CA LEU A 248 6.89 35.93 6.79
C LEU A 248 5.76 35.65 7.79
N ASN A 249 6.08 35.16 9.00
CA ASN A 249 5.08 34.92 10.04
C ASN A 249 4.30 36.20 10.44
N GLY A 250 4.95 37.36 10.44
CA GLY A 250 4.29 38.66 10.68
C GLY A 250 3.33 39.04 9.55
N VAL A 251 3.74 38.84 8.30
CA VAL A 251 2.90 39.09 7.11
C VAL A 251 1.67 38.19 7.11
N LEU A 252 1.85 36.87 7.29
CA LEU A 252 0.74 35.90 7.31
C LEU A 252 -0.26 36.17 8.44
N THR A 253 0.22 36.59 9.62
CA THR A 253 -0.65 36.99 10.74
C THR A 253 -1.50 38.21 10.37
N THR A 254 -0.89 39.19 9.70
CA THR A 254 -1.57 40.43 9.25
C THR A 254 -2.62 40.15 8.18
N VAL A 255 -2.30 39.32 7.17
CA VAL A 255 -3.25 38.90 6.12
C VAL A 255 -4.43 38.14 6.73
N LYS A 256 -4.17 37.19 7.63
CA LYS A 256 -5.21 36.41 8.31
C LYS A 256 -6.14 37.30 9.16
N GLN A 257 -5.59 38.32 9.84
CA GLN A 257 -6.38 39.28 10.60
C GLN A 257 -7.29 40.12 9.69
N ARG A 258 -6.80 40.53 8.51
CA ARG A 258 -7.58 41.26 7.50
C ARG A 258 -8.77 40.43 7.01
N GLN A 259 -8.53 39.19 6.59
CA GLN A 259 -9.56 38.26 6.10
C GLN A 259 -10.62 37.92 7.17
N GLU A 260 -10.22 37.74 8.44
CA GLU A 260 -11.17 37.49 9.52
C GLU A 260 -12.03 38.74 9.86
N GLU A 261 -11.53 39.96 9.63
CA GLU A 261 -12.31 41.18 9.80
C GLU A 261 -13.28 41.43 8.63
N GLU A 262 -12.85 41.20 7.38
CA GLU A 262 -13.72 41.21 6.20
C GLU A 262 -14.88 40.21 6.35
N LYS A 263 -14.58 39.01 6.86
CA LYS A 263 -15.56 37.98 7.20
C LYS A 263 -16.58 38.43 8.26
N LYS A 264 -16.17 39.18 9.30
CA LYS A 264 -17.10 39.78 10.28
C LYS A 264 -18.00 40.83 9.63
N GLN A 265 -17.46 41.66 8.76
CA GLN A 265 -18.22 42.69 8.04
C GLN A 265 -19.27 42.05 7.12
N LEU A 266 -18.90 41.00 6.37
CA LEU A 266 -19.82 40.21 5.54
C LEU A 266 -20.90 39.51 6.37
N VAL A 267 -20.56 38.97 7.55
CA VAL A 267 -21.52 38.39 8.50
C VAL A 267 -22.52 39.44 8.99
N SER A 268 -22.05 40.62 9.39
CA SER A 268 -22.89 41.73 9.83
C SER A 268 -23.82 42.22 8.71
N LEU A 269 -23.29 42.41 7.49
CA LEU A 269 -24.06 42.83 6.32
C LEU A 269 -25.13 41.79 5.94
N ARG A 270 -24.80 40.51 5.94
CA ARG A 270 -25.76 39.40 5.73
C ARG A 270 -26.91 39.46 6.73
N ASP A 271 -26.60 39.70 8.00
CA ASP A 271 -27.61 39.71 9.06
C ASP A 271 -28.45 41.00 9.06
N GLN A 272 -27.94 42.11 8.52
CA GLN A 272 -28.72 43.32 8.21
C GLN A 272 -29.61 43.16 6.96
N LEU A 273 -29.17 42.42 5.95
CA LEU A 273 -29.93 42.17 4.72
C LEU A 273 -31.05 41.12 4.92
N ARG A 274 -30.85 40.12 5.79
CA ARG A 274 -31.81 39.01 5.99
C ARG A 274 -33.24 39.49 6.26
N PRO A 275 -33.52 40.43 7.20
CA PRO A 275 -34.90 40.84 7.51
C PRO A 275 -35.62 41.49 6.33
N VAL A 276 -34.91 42.30 5.52
CA VAL A 276 -35.49 43.02 4.37
C VAL A 276 -36.11 42.03 3.37
N VAL A 277 -35.40 40.93 3.08
CA VAL A 277 -35.86 39.87 2.16
C VAL A 277 -37.07 39.09 2.70
N HIS A 278 -37.30 39.07 4.01
CA HIS A 278 -38.40 38.30 4.63
C HIS A 278 -39.71 39.08 4.75
N THR A 279 -39.77 40.35 4.29
CA THR A 279 -40.95 41.21 4.51
C THR A 279 -42.03 41.09 3.41
N GLU A 280 -41.72 40.51 2.24
CA GLU A 280 -42.63 40.48 1.08
C GLU A 280 -43.34 39.12 0.82
N GLN A 281 -43.27 38.15 1.74
CA GLN A 281 -43.74 36.77 1.47
C GLN A 281 -44.96 36.25 2.27
N ASP A 282 -45.72 37.12 2.95
CA ASP A 282 -46.94 36.74 3.67
C ASP A 282 -48.23 36.80 2.80
N SER A 283 -48.35 35.93 1.79
CA SER A 283 -49.66 35.45 1.30
C SER A 283 -49.59 34.30 0.28
N LEU A 284 -49.65 33.04 0.75
CA LEU A 284 -50.44 31.91 0.22
C LEU A 284 -49.89 30.55 0.73
N PRO A 285 -50.74 29.65 1.28
CA PRO A 285 -50.27 28.40 1.87
C PRO A 285 -49.99 27.32 0.82
N LYS A 286 -48.76 27.26 0.29
CA LYS A 286 -48.26 26.05 -0.37
C LYS A 286 -47.71 25.08 0.69
N GLN A 287 -48.26 23.87 0.73
CA GLN A 287 -47.67 22.75 1.47
C GLN A 287 -46.37 22.31 0.79
N THR A 288 -45.27 22.98 1.12
CA THR A 288 -43.92 22.60 0.69
C THR A 288 -43.29 21.77 1.80
N TYR A 289 -42.95 20.51 1.52
CA TYR A 289 -42.11 19.70 2.42
C TYR A 289 -40.72 20.34 2.52
N SER A 290 -40.50 21.17 3.54
CA SER A 290 -39.19 21.77 3.77
C SER A 290 -38.22 20.71 4.29
N MET A 291 -37.31 20.27 3.43
CA MET A 291 -36.19 19.39 3.79
C MET A 291 -35.06 20.11 4.55
N HIS A 292 -35.27 21.37 4.96
CA HIS A 292 -34.43 22.02 5.96
C HIS A 292 -34.73 21.42 7.33
N GLN A 293 -33.81 20.59 7.84
CA GLN A 293 -33.88 20.10 9.21
C GLN A 293 -33.81 21.28 10.19
N LEU A 294 -34.56 21.19 11.29
CA LEU A 294 -34.55 22.22 12.34
C LEU A 294 -33.13 22.34 12.92
N LEU A 295 -32.40 23.39 12.54
CA LEU A 295 -31.13 23.72 13.17
C LEU A 295 -31.38 23.97 14.66
N GLY A 296 -30.62 23.26 15.51
CA GLY A 296 -30.64 23.52 16.94
C GLY A 296 -30.02 24.87 17.26
N ASP A 297 -30.42 25.46 18.38
CA ASP A 297 -29.75 26.65 18.89
C ASP A 297 -28.38 26.23 19.44
N LYS A 298 -27.32 26.83 18.89
CA LYS A 298 -25.93 26.48 19.19
C LYS A 298 -25.54 26.74 20.64
N GLN A 299 -26.25 27.61 21.37
CA GLN A 299 -25.90 27.93 22.76
C GLN A 299 -26.00 26.73 23.71
N TYR A 300 -26.79 25.69 23.35
CA TYR A 300 -26.98 24.50 24.17
C TYR A 300 -25.91 23.41 23.98
N GLY A 301 -24.98 23.57 23.03
CA GLY A 301 -23.94 22.57 22.73
C GLY A 301 -24.47 21.31 22.04
N THR A 302 -23.63 20.27 21.96
CA THR A 302 -23.89 19.00 21.26
C THR A 302 -24.03 17.79 22.19
N GLU A 303 -23.86 17.98 23.51
CA GLU A 303 -23.96 16.93 24.52
C GLU A 303 -24.86 17.36 25.70
N ARG A 304 -25.61 16.42 26.29
CA ARG A 304 -26.53 16.70 27.41
C ARG A 304 -26.89 15.42 28.16
N THR A 305 -26.76 15.44 29.48
CA THR A 305 -27.27 14.38 30.37
C THR A 305 -28.40 14.92 31.24
N GLY A 306 -29.47 14.15 31.42
CA GLY A 306 -30.57 14.49 32.30
C GLY A 306 -31.63 13.40 32.36
N PHE A 307 -32.88 13.78 32.56
CA PHE A 307 -34.00 12.85 32.62
C PHE A 307 -35.15 13.31 31.72
N LEU A 308 -35.72 12.38 30.96
CA LEU A 308 -36.93 12.61 30.16
C LEU A 308 -37.99 11.58 30.53
N TYR A 309 -39.27 11.96 30.45
CA TYR A 309 -40.36 10.99 30.55
C TYR A 309 -40.57 10.35 29.17
N LYS A 310 -40.28 9.05 29.02
CA LYS A 310 -40.59 8.29 27.80
C LYS A 310 -41.98 7.65 27.92
N LYS A 311 -42.80 7.73 26.88
CA LYS A 311 -44.08 7.03 26.78
C LYS A 311 -43.86 5.53 26.58
N SER A 312 -44.62 4.68 27.28
CA SER A 312 -44.53 3.21 27.15
C SER A 312 -45.37 2.67 26.00
N ASP A 313 -44.78 1.77 25.22
CA ASP A 313 -45.35 1.19 23.99
C ASP A 313 -46.40 0.08 24.26
N GLY A 314 -46.61 -0.32 25.51
CA GLY A 314 -47.55 -1.39 25.89
C GLY A 314 -49.01 -0.96 25.91
N LEU A 315 -49.92 -1.93 26.15
CA LEU A 315 -51.38 -1.78 26.21
C LEU A 315 -51.90 -0.67 27.15
N ARG A 316 -51.06 -0.18 28.08
CA ARG A 316 -51.27 1.07 28.80
C ARG A 316 -50.13 2.03 28.46
N LYS A 317 -50.42 3.07 27.68
CA LYS A 317 -49.47 4.14 27.31
C LYS A 317 -49.29 5.09 28.50
N MET A 318 -48.24 4.87 29.29
CA MET A 318 -47.91 5.67 30.48
C MET A 318 -46.55 6.35 30.31
N TRP A 319 -46.40 7.55 30.89
CA TRP A 319 -45.13 8.26 30.94
C TRP A 319 -44.23 7.68 32.03
N GLN A 320 -42.94 7.46 31.74
CA GLN A 320 -41.97 6.87 32.66
C GLN A 320 -40.66 7.67 32.62
N LYS A 321 -40.20 8.20 33.77
CA LYS A 321 -38.92 8.93 33.84
C LYS A 321 -37.74 7.99 33.54
N ARG A 322 -36.86 8.40 32.62
CA ARG A 322 -35.69 7.68 32.10
C ARG A 322 -34.48 8.59 32.22
N LYS A 323 -33.32 8.07 32.62
CA LYS A 323 -32.05 8.81 32.43
C LYS A 323 -31.71 8.77 30.94
N CYS A 324 -31.45 9.93 30.36
CA CYS A 324 -31.04 10.08 28.97
C CYS A 324 -29.69 10.79 28.93
N SER A 325 -28.80 10.40 28.02
CA SER A 325 -27.61 11.18 27.69
C SER A 325 -27.34 11.22 26.20
N VAL A 326 -27.08 12.41 25.67
CA VAL A 326 -26.48 12.62 24.36
C VAL A 326 -24.98 12.85 24.57
N HIS A 327 -24.15 11.97 24.01
CA HIS A 327 -22.70 12.13 23.93
C HIS A 327 -22.17 11.51 22.63
N ASN A 328 -21.07 12.02 22.06
CA ASN A 328 -20.42 11.49 20.87
C ASN A 328 -21.39 11.15 19.71
N CYS A 329 -22.38 12.01 19.43
CA CYS A 329 -23.41 11.81 18.40
C CYS A 329 -24.43 10.66 18.64
N TYR A 330 -24.47 10.06 19.83
CA TYR A 330 -25.45 9.04 20.21
C TYR A 330 -26.33 9.48 21.38
N LEU A 331 -27.64 9.21 21.29
CA LEU A 331 -28.53 9.24 22.45
C LEU A 331 -28.56 7.87 23.12
N THR A 332 -28.31 7.82 24.42
CA THR A 332 -28.54 6.62 25.26
C THR A 332 -29.74 6.84 26.19
N ILE A 333 -30.56 5.80 26.35
CA ILE A 333 -31.80 5.79 27.13
C ILE A 333 -31.76 4.62 28.11
N ALA A 334 -31.64 4.89 29.41
CA ALA A 334 -31.58 3.86 30.44
C ALA A 334 -32.95 3.15 30.63
N HIS A 335 -32.94 1.83 30.89
CA HIS A 335 -34.15 1.07 31.16
C HIS A 335 -34.66 1.23 32.61
N ALA A 336 -35.76 0.55 32.96
CA ALA A 336 -36.29 0.53 34.33
C ALA A 336 -35.47 -0.38 35.28
N THR A 337 -34.96 -1.47 34.73
CA THR A 337 -34.13 -2.45 35.42
C THR A 337 -32.65 -2.13 35.15
N PRO A 338 -31.80 -1.91 36.16
CA PRO A 338 -30.40 -1.55 35.95
C PRO A 338 -29.62 -2.64 35.19
N ASN A 339 -30.00 -3.91 35.36
CA ASN A 339 -29.38 -5.07 34.70
C ASN A 339 -29.66 -5.17 33.18
N LYS A 340 -30.28 -4.17 32.55
CA LYS A 340 -30.47 -4.14 31.08
C LYS A 340 -29.71 -2.95 30.48
N PRO A 341 -28.77 -3.17 29.53
CA PRO A 341 -27.94 -2.11 28.96
C PRO A 341 -28.79 -1.03 28.27
N PRO A 342 -28.44 0.27 28.40
CA PRO A 342 -29.21 1.36 27.81
C PRO A 342 -29.44 1.21 26.30
N THR A 343 -30.62 1.61 25.83
CA THR A 343 -30.89 1.70 24.38
C THR A 343 -30.07 2.84 23.79
N ARG A 344 -29.11 2.53 22.90
CA ARG A 344 -28.27 3.50 22.18
C ARG A 344 -28.83 3.74 20.77
N LEU A 345 -28.96 5.01 20.37
CA LEU A 345 -29.50 5.44 19.07
C LEU A 345 -28.50 6.37 18.39
N ASN A 346 -28.16 6.12 17.11
CA ASN A 346 -27.31 7.00 16.31
C ASN A 346 -28.14 8.20 15.82
N LEU A 347 -27.78 9.42 16.23
CA LEU A 347 -28.56 10.62 15.92
C LEU A 347 -28.53 11.02 14.45
N LEU A 348 -27.49 10.63 13.70
CA LEU A 348 -27.44 10.79 12.24
C LEU A 348 -28.65 10.12 11.56
N THR A 349 -29.03 8.94 12.07
CA THR A 349 -30.17 8.13 11.58
C THR A 349 -31.53 8.51 12.18
N CYS A 350 -31.59 9.54 13.03
CA CYS A 350 -32.81 9.95 13.73
C CYS A 350 -33.35 11.29 13.21
N GLN A 351 -34.65 11.53 13.41
CA GLN A 351 -35.31 12.81 13.16
C GLN A 351 -36.02 13.27 14.44
N VAL A 352 -35.70 14.49 14.88
CA VAL A 352 -36.40 15.14 15.99
C VAL A 352 -37.61 15.89 15.43
N LYS A 353 -38.78 15.72 16.05
CA LYS A 353 -40.01 16.43 15.71
C LYS A 353 -40.64 17.01 16.99
N PRO A 354 -40.64 18.34 17.19
CA PRO A 354 -41.40 18.96 18.27
C PRO A 354 -42.90 18.63 18.15
N SER A 355 -43.59 18.47 19.27
CA SER A 355 -45.05 18.34 19.25
C SER A 355 -45.70 19.70 18.97
N VAL A 356 -46.78 19.69 18.18
CA VAL A 356 -47.59 20.87 17.86
C VAL A 356 -48.68 21.09 18.93
N GLU A 357 -49.06 20.04 19.66
CA GLU A 357 -50.16 20.05 20.63
C GLU A 357 -49.70 20.36 22.07
N ASP A 358 -48.49 19.93 22.44
CA ASP A 358 -47.90 20.14 23.77
C ASP A 358 -46.42 20.48 23.62
N LYS A 359 -46.06 21.73 23.90
CA LYS A 359 -44.70 22.24 23.77
C LYS A 359 -43.68 21.56 24.70
N LYS A 360 -44.10 20.81 25.73
CA LYS A 360 -43.21 20.00 26.57
C LYS A 360 -42.90 18.63 25.96
N CYS A 361 -43.60 18.23 24.90
CA CYS A 361 -43.44 16.96 24.22
C CYS A 361 -42.63 17.08 22.91
N PHE A 362 -41.83 16.06 22.62
CA PHE A 362 -41.22 15.87 21.31
C PHE A 362 -41.07 14.38 20.97
N ASP A 363 -41.07 14.09 19.67
CA ASP A 363 -40.87 12.76 19.14
C ASP A 363 -39.47 12.63 18.54
N LEU A 364 -38.76 11.56 18.88
CA LEU A 364 -37.54 11.14 18.20
C LEU A 364 -37.87 9.91 17.33
N ILE A 365 -37.93 10.13 16.01
CA ILE A 365 -38.16 9.07 15.03
C ILE A 365 -36.80 8.45 14.70
N SER A 366 -36.69 7.13 14.80
CA SER A 366 -35.53 6.34 14.40
C SER A 366 -35.95 5.27 13.40
N HIS A 367 -34.99 4.69 12.67
CA HIS A 367 -35.23 3.77 11.54
C HIS A 367 -36.21 2.61 11.78
N ASN A 368 -36.43 2.18 13.04
CA ASN A 368 -37.37 1.12 13.40
C ASN A 368 -38.44 1.52 14.44
N ARG A 369 -38.42 2.76 14.96
CA ARG A 369 -39.27 3.15 16.11
C ARG A 369 -39.33 4.66 16.36
N THR A 370 -40.51 5.15 16.74
CA THR A 370 -40.68 6.50 17.30
C THR A 370 -40.64 6.46 18.83
N TYR A 371 -39.86 7.36 19.43
CA TYR A 371 -39.77 7.56 20.87
C TYR A 371 -40.44 8.88 21.25
N HIS A 372 -41.62 8.80 21.86
CA HIS A 372 -42.30 9.97 22.43
C HIS A 372 -41.67 10.34 23.78
N PHE A 373 -41.21 11.58 23.90
CA PHE A 373 -40.62 12.16 25.10
C PHE A 373 -41.43 13.36 25.61
N LEU A 374 -41.39 13.56 26.93
CA LEU A 374 -41.93 14.70 27.66
C LEU A 374 -40.83 15.22 28.61
N ALA A 375 -40.54 16.51 28.53
CA ALA A 375 -39.62 17.24 29.41
C ALA A 375 -40.34 17.82 30.64
N GLU A 376 -39.61 18.33 31.63
CA GLU A 376 -40.23 18.87 32.85
C GLU A 376 -40.87 20.26 32.57
N ASP A 377 -40.30 21.05 31.66
CA ASP A 377 -40.85 22.31 31.15
C ASP A 377 -40.53 22.61 29.67
N GLU A 378 -41.05 23.74 29.16
CA GLU A 378 -40.91 24.18 27.76
C GLU A 378 -39.46 24.56 27.42
N ALA A 379 -38.72 25.16 28.34
CA ALA A 379 -37.32 25.52 28.13
C ALA A 379 -36.41 24.28 28.15
N GLU A 380 -36.69 23.31 29.02
CA GLU A 380 -36.00 22.03 29.01
C GLU A 380 -36.28 21.26 27.71
N CYS A 381 -37.53 21.29 27.21
CA CYS A 381 -37.90 20.70 25.91
C CYS A 381 -37.10 21.32 24.75
N VAL A 382 -37.09 22.66 24.64
CA VAL A 382 -36.33 23.40 23.61
C VAL A 382 -34.83 23.09 23.69
N ALA A 383 -34.26 23.00 24.90
CA ALA A 383 -32.86 22.66 25.09
C ALA A 383 -32.54 21.21 24.70
N TRP A 384 -33.41 20.23 25.01
CA TRP A 384 -33.25 18.84 24.55
C TRP A 384 -33.35 18.71 23.03
N ILE A 385 -34.33 19.36 22.40
CA ILE A 385 -34.47 19.40 20.94
C ILE A 385 -33.22 20.02 20.31
N SER A 386 -32.75 21.16 20.84
CA SER A 386 -31.58 21.86 20.32
C SER A 386 -30.32 20.99 20.40
N VAL A 387 -30.05 20.33 21.52
CA VAL A 387 -28.89 19.43 21.64
C VAL A 387 -29.01 18.23 20.69
N LEU A 388 -30.19 17.63 20.55
CA LEU A 388 -30.38 16.50 19.62
C LEU A 388 -30.14 16.92 18.15
N SER A 389 -30.61 18.11 17.75
CA SER A 389 -30.30 18.68 16.42
C SER A 389 -28.82 19.05 16.26
N ASN A 390 -28.20 19.69 17.27
CA ASN A 390 -26.80 20.08 17.25
C ASN A 390 -25.88 18.85 17.16
N SER A 391 -26.12 17.84 17.99
CA SER A 391 -25.37 16.57 18.01
C SER A 391 -25.55 15.79 16.70
N LYS A 392 -26.73 15.88 16.07
CA LYS A 392 -26.94 15.35 14.71
C LYS A 392 -26.16 16.13 13.65
N GLN A 393 -26.12 17.45 13.73
CA GLN A 393 -25.33 18.28 12.81
C GLN A 393 -23.83 18.06 12.99
N GLU A 394 -23.37 17.84 14.23
CA GLU A 394 -22.01 17.41 14.54
C GLU A 394 -21.73 16.02 13.95
N ALA A 395 -22.65 15.06 14.09
CA ALA A 395 -22.53 13.74 13.45
C ALA A 395 -22.38 13.84 11.94
N LEU A 396 -23.15 14.74 11.31
CA LEU A 396 -23.09 14.98 9.87
C LEU A 396 -21.78 15.66 9.47
N ASN A 397 -21.34 16.69 10.20
CA ASN A 397 -20.08 17.39 9.94
C ASN A 397 -18.87 16.46 10.14
N VAL A 398 -18.84 15.68 11.23
CA VAL A 398 -17.80 14.69 11.51
C VAL A 398 -17.80 13.57 10.46
N ALA A 399 -18.96 13.17 9.92
CA ALA A 399 -19.00 12.22 8.80
C ALA A 399 -18.51 12.85 7.47
N LEU A 400 -18.63 14.17 7.29
CA LEU A 400 -18.16 14.88 6.08
C LEU A 400 -16.66 15.23 6.14
N ASP A 401 -16.16 15.71 7.27
CA ASP A 401 -14.75 16.08 7.47
C ASP A 401 -13.86 14.90 7.94
N GLY A 402 -14.46 13.89 8.57
CA GLY A 402 -13.76 12.79 9.29
C GLY A 402 -12.89 11.89 8.42
N GLY A 403 -13.04 11.92 7.10
CA GLY A 403 -12.13 11.23 6.17
C GLY A 403 -10.66 11.72 6.23
N ARG A 404 -10.35 12.74 7.05
CA ARG A 404 -9.01 13.36 7.15
C ARG A 404 -8.54 13.74 8.57
N ARG A 405 -8.53 12.81 9.56
CA ARG A 405 -7.41 12.61 10.54
C ARG A 405 -7.70 11.66 11.72
N GLY A 406 -6.81 10.66 11.89
CA GLY A 406 -6.56 9.92 13.15
C GLY A 406 -7.57 8.81 13.47
N GLY A 407 -7.18 7.60 13.88
CA GLY A 407 -5.86 6.97 14.05
C GLY A 407 -6.09 5.47 14.40
N GLY A 408 -5.11 4.59 14.59
CA GLY A 408 -3.64 4.69 14.49
C GLY A 408 -3.06 3.38 13.91
N GLY A 409 -1.75 3.15 14.01
CA GLY A 409 -1.08 2.07 13.25
C GLY A 409 -1.47 0.64 13.65
N GLY A 410 -1.91 -0.16 12.68
CA GLY A 410 -2.10 -1.61 12.81
C GLY A 410 -2.72 -2.25 11.56
N GLU A 411 -3.77 -1.62 11.03
CA GLU A 411 -4.54 -2.04 9.86
C GLU A 411 -4.69 -0.84 8.89
N SER A 412 -4.80 -0.98 7.57
CA SER A 412 -4.50 -2.11 6.69
C SER A 412 -4.13 -1.58 5.30
N SER A 413 -3.20 -2.25 4.58
CA SER A 413 -2.83 -1.90 3.19
C SER A 413 -4.02 -1.86 2.21
N VAL A 414 -5.16 -2.44 2.62
CA VAL A 414 -6.38 -2.52 1.83
C VAL A 414 -7.21 -1.24 1.89
N GLU A 415 -7.14 -0.46 2.98
CA GLU A 415 -7.82 0.84 3.05
C GLU A 415 -7.17 1.87 2.12
N ASP A 416 -5.84 1.94 2.13
CA ASP A 416 -5.08 2.81 1.22
C ASP A 416 -5.27 2.41 -0.25
N LEU A 417 -5.34 1.10 -0.53
CA LEU A 417 -5.71 0.60 -1.86
C LEU A 417 -7.12 1.05 -2.26
N THR A 418 -8.10 0.92 -1.37
CA THR A 418 -9.49 1.35 -1.60
C THR A 418 -9.57 2.86 -1.85
N ARG A 419 -8.85 3.66 -1.05
CA ARG A 419 -8.70 5.12 -1.23
C ARG A 419 -8.09 5.47 -2.59
N ALA A 420 -7.02 4.79 -2.99
CA ALA A 420 -6.33 5.02 -4.26
C ALA A 420 -7.21 4.64 -5.48
N ILE A 421 -7.96 3.54 -5.40
CA ILE A 421 -8.95 3.15 -6.41
C ILE A 421 -10.07 4.21 -6.50
N THR A 422 -10.62 4.65 -5.36
CA THR A 422 -11.67 5.69 -5.31
C THR A 422 -11.21 7.00 -5.94
N ASP A 423 -9.97 7.44 -5.70
CA ASP A 423 -9.46 8.68 -6.27
C ASP A 423 -9.09 8.55 -7.76
N ASP A 424 -8.70 7.37 -8.27
CA ASP A 424 -8.56 7.17 -9.72
C ASP A 424 -9.92 7.09 -10.43
N ILE A 425 -10.94 6.50 -9.79
CA ILE A 425 -12.33 6.51 -10.28
C ILE A 425 -12.85 7.93 -10.44
N LYS A 426 -12.62 8.83 -9.47
CA LYS A 426 -13.01 10.26 -9.60
C LYS A 426 -12.33 10.96 -10.78
N ARG A 427 -11.15 10.49 -11.20
CA ARG A 427 -10.38 11.01 -12.36
C ARG A 427 -10.75 10.37 -13.71
N MET A 428 -11.68 9.40 -13.75
CA MET A 428 -12.11 8.78 -15.00
C MET A 428 -12.98 9.74 -15.85
N PRO A 429 -13.05 9.55 -17.20
CA PRO A 429 -13.80 10.42 -18.10
C PRO A 429 -15.26 10.62 -17.67
N GLY A 430 -15.63 11.88 -17.43
CA GLY A 430 -16.96 12.30 -17.01
C GLY A 430 -17.27 12.11 -15.53
N ASN A 431 -16.43 11.44 -14.73
CA ASN A 431 -16.69 11.23 -13.29
C ASN A 431 -16.47 12.50 -12.44
N ASN A 432 -15.96 13.58 -13.05
CA ASN A 432 -15.94 14.93 -12.50
C ASN A 432 -17.32 15.63 -12.55
N ASN A 433 -18.32 15.05 -13.23
CA ASN A 433 -19.69 15.55 -13.33
C ASN A 433 -20.70 14.43 -13.03
N CYS A 434 -21.79 14.74 -12.34
CA CYS A 434 -22.90 13.83 -12.06
C CYS A 434 -23.45 13.22 -13.35
N CYS A 435 -23.61 11.89 -13.35
CA CYS A 435 -24.03 11.12 -14.52
C CYS A 435 -25.31 11.67 -15.18
N ASP A 436 -26.22 12.26 -14.40
CA ASP A 436 -27.58 12.60 -14.84
C ASP A 436 -27.85 14.11 -14.92
N CYS A 437 -27.39 14.91 -13.96
CA CYS A 437 -27.63 16.36 -13.93
C CYS A 437 -26.39 17.25 -14.15
N GLY A 438 -25.23 16.66 -14.46
CA GLY A 438 -23.99 17.37 -14.75
C GLY A 438 -23.34 18.12 -13.58
N ALA A 439 -23.97 18.18 -12.39
CA ALA A 439 -23.43 18.83 -11.20
C ALA A 439 -22.01 18.33 -10.85
N PRO A 440 -21.06 19.19 -10.46
CA PRO A 440 -19.67 18.80 -10.23
C PRO A 440 -19.52 17.84 -9.03
N ASP A 441 -18.35 17.20 -8.96
CA ASP A 441 -17.87 16.41 -7.81
C ASP A 441 -18.87 15.37 -7.25
N PRO A 442 -19.38 14.44 -8.08
CA PRO A 442 -20.37 13.44 -7.67
C PRO A 442 -19.81 12.41 -6.68
N GLY A 443 -20.21 12.52 -5.40
CA GLY A 443 -19.75 11.64 -4.32
C GLY A 443 -20.51 10.32 -4.11
N TRP A 444 -21.49 9.96 -4.95
CA TRP A 444 -22.35 8.79 -4.73
C TRP A 444 -22.29 7.78 -5.88
N LEU A 445 -21.85 6.57 -5.58
CA LEU A 445 -21.61 5.47 -6.50
C LEU A 445 -22.84 4.57 -6.64
N SER A 446 -23.22 4.21 -7.88
CA SER A 446 -24.10 3.08 -8.15
C SER A 446 -23.29 1.81 -8.42
N THR A 447 -23.20 0.90 -7.44
CA THR A 447 -22.26 -0.25 -7.48
C THR A 447 -22.61 -1.32 -8.50
N ASN A 448 -23.86 -1.41 -8.95
CA ASN A 448 -24.27 -2.32 -10.04
C ASN A 448 -24.12 -1.71 -11.43
N LEU A 449 -23.96 -0.38 -11.55
CA LEU A 449 -23.90 0.33 -12.84
C LEU A 449 -22.52 0.94 -13.15
N GLY A 450 -21.67 1.18 -12.14
CA GLY A 450 -20.33 1.74 -12.32
C GLY A 450 -20.30 3.26 -12.59
N ILE A 451 -21.31 4.00 -12.11
CA ILE A 451 -21.49 5.45 -12.34
C ILE A 451 -21.48 6.26 -11.04
N LEU A 452 -21.12 7.54 -11.16
CA LEU A 452 -21.13 8.51 -10.06
C LEU A 452 -22.24 9.58 -10.21
N THR A 453 -22.96 9.83 -9.13
CA THR A 453 -24.09 10.77 -9.03
C THR A 453 -23.86 11.80 -7.92
N CYS A 454 -24.48 12.98 -8.04
CA CYS A 454 -24.56 13.94 -6.94
C CYS A 454 -25.60 13.49 -5.90
N ILE A 455 -25.56 14.06 -4.69
CA ILE A 455 -26.42 13.65 -3.57
C ILE A 455 -27.92 13.64 -3.92
N GLU A 456 -28.39 14.64 -4.67
CA GLU A 456 -29.80 14.78 -5.06
C GLU A 456 -30.25 13.69 -6.06
N CYS A 457 -29.45 13.44 -7.11
CA CYS A 457 -29.72 12.37 -8.07
C CYS A 457 -29.59 10.99 -7.42
N SER A 458 -28.66 10.82 -6.48
CA SER A 458 -28.51 9.60 -5.70
C SER A 458 -29.77 9.26 -4.88
N GLY A 459 -30.52 10.28 -4.43
CA GLY A 459 -31.82 10.10 -3.77
C GLY A 459 -32.85 9.48 -4.70
N ILE A 460 -32.98 10.00 -5.91
CA ILE A 460 -33.90 9.48 -6.94
C ILE A 460 -33.49 8.04 -7.34
N HIS A 461 -32.19 7.74 -7.42
CA HIS A 461 -31.72 6.38 -7.67
C HIS A 461 -32.09 5.40 -6.55
N ARG A 462 -32.20 5.85 -5.28
CA ARG A 462 -32.73 5.01 -4.19
C ARG A 462 -34.24 4.77 -4.33
N GLU A 463 -35.00 5.74 -4.84
CA GLU A 463 -36.44 5.56 -5.14
C GLU A 463 -36.69 4.52 -6.24
N MET A 464 -35.78 4.36 -7.22
CA MET A 464 -35.88 3.32 -8.26
C MET A 464 -35.67 1.89 -7.72
N GLY A 465 -35.08 1.74 -6.52
CA GLY A 465 -34.87 0.46 -5.86
C GLY A 465 -33.62 -0.31 -6.32
N VAL A 466 -33.17 -1.23 -5.44
CA VAL A 466 -31.90 -1.98 -5.55
C VAL A 466 -31.80 -2.99 -6.70
N HIS A 467 -32.88 -3.15 -7.47
CA HIS A 467 -32.92 -3.93 -8.71
C HIS A 467 -32.64 -3.08 -9.96
N VAL A 468 -32.67 -1.75 -9.84
CA VAL A 468 -32.26 -0.80 -10.90
C VAL A 468 -30.91 -0.17 -10.54
N SER A 469 -30.76 0.34 -9.32
CA SER A 469 -29.56 1.06 -8.88
C SER A 469 -29.25 0.85 -7.40
N ARG A 470 -27.97 0.59 -7.06
CA ARG A 470 -27.49 0.33 -5.70
C ARG A 470 -26.55 1.44 -5.24
N ILE A 471 -27.09 2.43 -4.53
CA ILE A 471 -26.35 3.63 -4.15
C ILE A 471 -25.60 3.46 -2.82
N GLN A 472 -24.29 3.70 -2.87
CA GLN A 472 -23.40 3.93 -1.72
C GLN A 472 -22.65 5.26 -1.89
N SER A 473 -22.10 5.80 -0.81
CA SER A 473 -21.24 6.99 -0.79
C SER A 473 -19.77 6.63 -0.92
N LEU A 474 -19.01 7.41 -1.70
CA LEU A 474 -17.54 7.32 -1.77
C LEU A 474 -16.81 7.89 -0.52
N SER A 475 -17.54 8.33 0.50
CA SER A 475 -16.96 8.93 1.72
C SER A 475 -17.72 8.63 3.02
N LEU A 476 -18.99 8.22 2.96
CA LEU A 476 -19.83 7.98 4.15
C LEU A 476 -20.11 6.49 4.43
N ASP A 477 -19.97 5.62 3.41
CA ASP A 477 -20.16 4.18 3.54
C ASP A 477 -18.79 3.48 3.53
N SER A 478 -18.68 2.33 4.22
CA SER A 478 -17.54 1.43 4.02
C SER A 478 -17.68 0.73 2.67
N LEU A 479 -16.59 0.65 1.90
CA LEU A 479 -16.57 0.05 0.56
C LEU A 479 -15.48 -1.01 0.49
N GLY A 480 -15.85 -2.22 0.08
CA GLY A 480 -14.90 -3.24 -0.34
C GLY A 480 -14.27 -2.84 -1.68
N THR A 481 -13.10 -3.41 -2.01
CA THR A 481 -12.53 -3.16 -3.35
C THR A 481 -13.43 -3.73 -4.45
N SER A 482 -14.25 -4.75 -4.16
CA SER A 482 -15.28 -5.23 -5.10
C SER A 482 -16.39 -4.21 -5.38
N ASP A 483 -16.70 -3.27 -4.48
CA ASP A 483 -17.74 -2.25 -4.69
C ASP A 483 -17.31 -1.20 -5.73
N LEU A 484 -16.00 -0.96 -5.80
CA LEU A 484 -15.36 -0.05 -6.76
C LEU A 484 -15.14 -0.68 -8.14
N LEU A 485 -15.33 -1.99 -8.30
CA LEU A 485 -14.91 -2.77 -9.46
C LEU A 485 -15.57 -2.34 -10.78
N LEU A 486 -16.88 -2.11 -10.80
CA LEU A 486 -17.56 -1.64 -12.02
C LEU A 486 -17.21 -0.17 -12.33
N ALA A 487 -17.15 0.68 -11.31
CA ALA A 487 -16.82 2.09 -11.49
C ALA A 487 -15.41 2.31 -12.03
N ARG A 488 -14.46 1.41 -11.72
CA ARG A 488 -13.10 1.39 -12.29
C ARG A 488 -13.06 1.15 -13.81
N ASN A 489 -14.06 0.46 -14.36
CA ASN A 489 -14.04 -0.02 -15.76
C ASN A 489 -15.12 0.63 -16.65
N VAL A 490 -16.07 1.38 -16.07
CA VAL A 490 -17.21 2.02 -16.78
C VAL A 490 -17.05 3.54 -16.82
N GLY A 491 -17.38 4.25 -15.74
CA GLY A 491 -17.33 5.71 -15.69
C GLY A 491 -18.47 6.42 -16.47
N ASN A 492 -18.73 7.67 -16.09
CA ASN A 492 -19.91 8.42 -16.53
C ASN A 492 -19.92 8.76 -18.03
N SER A 493 -18.77 8.96 -18.68
CA SER A 493 -18.74 9.22 -20.13
C SER A 493 -19.22 8.01 -20.92
N GLY A 494 -18.50 6.87 -20.82
CA GLY A 494 -18.81 5.65 -21.57
C GLY A 494 -20.18 5.06 -21.23
N PHE A 495 -20.67 5.26 -20.00
CA PHE A 495 -22.05 4.91 -19.65
C PHE A 495 -23.08 5.79 -20.38
N ASN A 496 -22.89 7.11 -20.41
CA ASN A 496 -23.80 8.04 -21.09
C ASN A 496 -23.72 7.93 -22.62
N GLU A 497 -22.56 7.58 -23.18
CA GLU A 497 -22.41 7.27 -24.62
C GLU A 497 -23.33 6.13 -25.08
N ILE A 498 -23.77 5.25 -24.17
CA ILE A 498 -24.78 4.20 -24.40
C ILE A 498 -26.18 4.67 -23.95
N LEU A 499 -26.32 5.07 -22.68
CA LEU A 499 -27.63 5.35 -22.07
C LEU A 499 -28.28 6.66 -22.54
N GLU A 500 -27.52 7.55 -23.18
CA GLU A 500 -27.98 8.83 -23.74
C GLU A 500 -27.69 8.92 -25.26
N ALA A 501 -27.40 7.79 -25.93
CA ALA A 501 -26.96 7.67 -27.32
C ALA A 501 -27.88 8.27 -28.41
N ASN A 502 -29.15 8.52 -28.07
CA ASN A 502 -30.19 9.13 -28.89
C ASN A 502 -30.80 10.40 -28.23
N LEU A 503 -30.15 10.97 -27.20
CA LEU A 503 -30.62 12.21 -26.55
C LEU A 503 -30.54 13.39 -27.53
N LEU A 504 -31.69 13.88 -27.98
CA LEU A 504 -31.82 14.80 -29.14
C LEU A 504 -31.12 16.16 -28.97
N SER A 505 -30.90 16.60 -27.73
CA SER A 505 -30.15 17.81 -27.39
C SER A 505 -29.60 17.70 -25.96
N PRO A 506 -28.38 18.18 -25.68
CA PRO A 506 -27.88 18.35 -24.32
C PRO A 506 -28.79 19.21 -23.43
N SER A 507 -29.61 20.10 -24.01
CA SER A 507 -30.58 20.92 -23.28
C SER A 507 -31.79 20.15 -22.73
N LEU A 508 -31.93 18.86 -23.05
CA LEU A 508 -32.92 17.96 -22.45
C LEU A 508 -32.37 17.24 -21.21
N LYS A 509 -31.07 17.36 -20.94
CA LYS A 509 -30.44 16.86 -19.71
C LYS A 509 -30.63 17.90 -18.60
N PRO A 510 -31.11 17.52 -17.40
CA PRO A 510 -31.27 18.46 -16.29
C PRO A 510 -29.92 19.04 -15.86
N SER A 511 -29.96 20.21 -15.22
CA SER A 511 -28.77 20.87 -14.69
C SER A 511 -28.67 20.73 -13.16
N GLN A 512 -27.56 21.18 -12.57
CA GLN A 512 -27.45 21.32 -11.10
C GLN A 512 -28.49 22.29 -10.49
N HIS A 513 -29.13 23.12 -11.31
CA HIS A 513 -30.18 24.06 -10.86
C HIS A 513 -31.60 23.58 -11.22
N SER A 514 -31.73 22.49 -11.98
CA SER A 514 -33.03 21.89 -12.33
C SER A 514 -33.74 21.37 -11.08
N HIS A 515 -35.06 21.58 -11.03
CA HIS A 515 -35.89 21.13 -9.91
C HIS A 515 -35.98 19.60 -9.86
N MET A 516 -36.29 19.07 -8.67
CA MET A 516 -36.31 17.62 -8.43
C MET A 516 -37.31 16.84 -9.32
N GLY A 517 -38.36 17.49 -9.83
CA GLY A 517 -39.28 16.91 -10.83
C GLY A 517 -38.55 16.59 -12.14
N GLU A 518 -38.00 17.62 -12.80
CA GLU A 518 -37.21 17.48 -14.04
C GLU A 518 -36.12 16.41 -13.93
N ARG A 519 -35.40 16.40 -12.80
CA ARG A 519 -34.36 15.39 -12.53
C ARG A 519 -34.93 13.99 -12.42
N LYS A 520 -36.08 13.82 -11.75
CA LYS A 520 -36.74 12.53 -11.57
C LYS A 520 -37.27 12.01 -12.90
N ASP A 521 -37.97 12.85 -13.66
CA ASP A 521 -38.54 12.47 -14.96
C ASP A 521 -37.45 12.05 -15.96
N PHE A 522 -36.31 12.75 -15.97
CA PHE A 522 -35.14 12.37 -16.77
C PHE A 522 -34.50 11.05 -16.32
N ILE A 523 -34.29 10.86 -15.01
CA ILE A 523 -33.67 9.64 -14.46
C ILE A 523 -34.57 8.42 -14.71
N LEU A 524 -35.88 8.52 -14.48
CA LEU A 524 -36.83 7.45 -14.82
C LEU A 524 -36.80 7.14 -16.33
N SER A 525 -36.83 8.17 -17.19
CA SER A 525 -36.70 8.03 -18.65
C SER A 525 -35.39 7.33 -19.08
N LYS A 526 -34.30 7.51 -18.32
CA LYS A 526 -32.97 6.98 -18.63
C LYS A 526 -32.79 5.53 -18.17
N TYR A 527 -33.22 5.17 -16.95
CA TYR A 527 -32.94 3.86 -16.35
C TYR A 527 -34.14 2.90 -16.28
N GLN A 528 -35.38 3.41 -16.25
CA GLN A 528 -36.59 2.58 -16.23
C GLN A 528 -37.19 2.40 -17.63
N ASP A 529 -37.52 3.50 -18.32
CA ASP A 529 -38.09 3.45 -19.67
C ASP A 529 -37.03 3.19 -20.75
N VAL A 530 -35.80 3.62 -20.46
CA VAL A 530 -34.62 3.47 -21.32
C VAL A 530 -34.87 4.10 -22.71
N ASN A 531 -35.35 5.35 -22.68
CA ASN A 531 -35.85 6.11 -23.83
C ASN A 531 -34.74 6.62 -24.74
N PHE A 532 -33.59 6.98 -24.19
CA PHE A 532 -32.49 7.63 -24.94
C PHE A 532 -31.46 6.64 -25.51
N VAL A 533 -31.71 5.32 -25.42
CA VAL A 533 -30.78 4.29 -25.89
C VAL A 533 -30.96 3.95 -27.37
N ARG A 534 -29.86 3.66 -28.05
CA ARG A 534 -29.86 3.11 -29.40
C ARG A 534 -30.33 1.65 -29.39
N ARG A 535 -31.63 1.44 -29.63
CA ARG A 535 -32.23 0.12 -29.80
C ARG A 535 -31.82 -0.47 -31.16
N SER A 536 -31.32 -1.71 -31.14
CA SER A 536 -31.02 -2.48 -32.35
C SER A 536 -32.16 -3.46 -32.63
N HIS A 537 -32.66 -3.54 -33.87
CA HIS A 537 -33.64 -4.55 -34.29
C HIS A 537 -32.97 -5.91 -34.56
N SER A 538 -32.20 -6.39 -33.58
CA SER A 538 -31.53 -7.69 -33.62
C SER A 538 -32.48 -8.81 -33.22
N SER A 539 -32.35 -9.98 -33.84
CA SER A 539 -33.10 -11.17 -33.42
C SER A 539 -32.60 -11.67 -32.05
N PRO A 540 -33.43 -12.39 -31.26
CA PRO A 540 -33.00 -12.96 -29.98
C PRO A 540 -31.74 -13.83 -30.11
N SER A 541 -31.62 -14.60 -31.20
CA SER A 541 -30.41 -15.38 -31.50
C SER A 541 -29.16 -14.52 -31.70
N ALA A 542 -29.28 -13.34 -32.31
CA ALA A 542 -28.18 -12.40 -32.50
C ALA A 542 -27.80 -11.69 -31.18
N LEU A 543 -28.79 -11.34 -30.33
CA LEU A 543 -28.53 -10.81 -28.99
C LEU A 543 -27.84 -11.86 -28.10
N ARG A 544 -28.25 -13.14 -28.18
CA ARG A 544 -27.66 -14.28 -27.46
C ARG A 544 -26.22 -14.59 -27.90
N LEU A 545 -25.92 -14.38 -29.19
CA LEU A 545 -24.54 -14.42 -29.72
C LEU A 545 -23.72 -13.20 -29.26
N GLY A 546 -24.29 -12.00 -29.29
CA GLY A 546 -23.66 -10.77 -28.81
C GLY A 546 -23.31 -10.83 -27.32
N LEU A 547 -24.21 -11.37 -26.49
CA LEU A 547 -23.97 -11.63 -25.07
C LEU A 547 -22.80 -12.60 -24.85
N GLN A 548 -22.76 -13.69 -25.63
CA GLN A 548 -21.64 -14.63 -25.58
C GLN A 548 -20.32 -13.99 -25.98
N GLU A 549 -20.32 -13.16 -27.03
CA GLU A 549 -19.11 -12.56 -27.60
C GLU A 549 -18.59 -11.39 -26.75
N ALA A 550 -19.46 -10.57 -26.19
CA ALA A 550 -19.10 -9.53 -25.22
C ALA A 550 -18.50 -10.14 -23.94
N THR A 551 -19.03 -11.28 -23.48
CA THR A 551 -18.47 -12.03 -22.35
C THR A 551 -17.08 -12.60 -22.69
N LYS A 552 -16.88 -13.16 -23.89
CA LYS A 552 -15.56 -13.68 -24.33
C LYS A 552 -14.49 -12.60 -24.44
N ASN A 553 -14.84 -11.46 -25.03
CA ASN A 553 -13.91 -10.37 -25.32
C ASN A 553 -13.74 -9.40 -24.14
N CYS A 554 -14.40 -9.67 -23.00
CA CYS A 554 -14.45 -8.81 -21.82
C CYS A 554 -14.89 -7.36 -22.15
N ASP A 555 -15.90 -7.23 -23.01
CA ASP A 555 -16.44 -5.93 -23.42
C ASP A 555 -17.62 -5.51 -22.53
N ILE A 556 -17.29 -4.78 -21.46
CA ILE A 556 -18.26 -4.21 -20.53
C ILE A 556 -19.25 -3.24 -21.20
N TYR A 557 -18.85 -2.53 -22.27
CA TYR A 557 -19.71 -1.57 -22.96
C TYR A 557 -20.75 -2.29 -23.83
N SER A 558 -20.37 -3.37 -24.52
CA SER A 558 -21.35 -4.25 -25.19
C SER A 558 -22.31 -4.90 -24.19
N LEU A 559 -21.86 -5.29 -22.99
CA LEU A 559 -22.75 -5.81 -21.95
C LEU A 559 -23.72 -4.75 -21.41
N ILE A 560 -23.27 -3.52 -21.17
CA ILE A 560 -24.13 -2.39 -20.80
C ILE A 560 -25.14 -2.08 -21.92
N GLN A 561 -24.72 -2.12 -23.19
CA GLN A 561 -25.61 -1.92 -24.32
C GLN A 561 -26.69 -3.03 -24.43
N LEU A 562 -26.35 -4.29 -24.15
CA LEU A 562 -27.31 -5.40 -24.13
C LEU A 562 -28.29 -5.30 -22.95
N TYR A 563 -27.79 -4.97 -21.76
CA TYR A 563 -28.61 -4.70 -20.56
C TYR A 563 -29.58 -3.52 -20.79
N ALA A 564 -29.08 -2.43 -21.39
CA ALA A 564 -29.89 -1.27 -21.77
C ALA A 564 -30.92 -1.60 -22.87
N GLN A 565 -30.66 -2.58 -23.73
CA GLN A 565 -31.66 -3.13 -24.66
C GLN A 565 -32.62 -4.14 -24.01
N ARG A 566 -32.59 -4.28 -22.67
CA ARG A 566 -33.37 -5.25 -21.88
C ARG A 566 -33.16 -6.71 -22.31
N THR A 567 -31.94 -7.03 -22.77
CA THR A 567 -31.55 -8.42 -23.07
C THR A 567 -31.47 -9.23 -21.78
N GLU A 568 -32.06 -10.42 -21.76
CA GLU A 568 -31.93 -11.33 -20.61
C GLU A 568 -30.47 -11.82 -20.48
N LEU A 569 -29.81 -11.49 -19.36
CA LEU A 569 -28.42 -11.87 -19.09
C LEU A 569 -28.30 -13.30 -18.51
N SER A 570 -29.38 -13.82 -17.93
CA SER A 570 -29.52 -15.17 -17.37
C SER A 570 -29.78 -16.27 -18.42
N GLN A 571 -30.07 -15.91 -19.68
CA GLN A 571 -30.37 -16.90 -20.71
C GLN A 571 -29.15 -17.81 -21.01
N PRO A 572 -29.36 -19.10 -21.34
CA PRO A 572 -28.29 -19.97 -21.84
C PRO A 572 -27.64 -19.41 -23.10
N LEU A 573 -26.35 -19.66 -23.30
CA LEU A 573 -25.55 -19.16 -24.43
C LEU A 573 -25.80 -19.96 -25.73
N HIS A 574 -25.38 -19.38 -26.87
CA HIS A 574 -25.58 -20.02 -28.18
C HIS A 574 -24.74 -21.29 -28.34
N THR A 575 -23.48 -21.26 -27.88
CA THR A 575 -22.63 -22.44 -27.73
C THR A 575 -22.12 -22.55 -26.30
N HIS A 576 -21.94 -23.77 -25.81
CA HIS A 576 -21.31 -24.06 -24.52
C HIS A 576 -19.82 -24.39 -24.73
N ILE A 577 -19.04 -24.25 -23.65
CA ILE A 577 -17.62 -24.64 -23.59
C ILE A 577 -17.45 -25.95 -22.82
N GLN A 578 -18.15 -26.15 -21.70
CA GLN A 578 -18.09 -27.38 -20.90
C GLN A 578 -19.45 -28.11 -20.88
N GLU A 579 -20.53 -27.41 -20.50
CA GLU A 579 -21.85 -28.03 -20.28
C GLU A 579 -22.99 -27.32 -21.02
N LYS A 580 -23.94 -28.08 -21.59
CA LYS A 580 -25.15 -27.48 -22.16
C LYS A 580 -25.92 -26.73 -21.07
N GLY A 581 -26.50 -25.59 -21.39
CA GLY A 581 -27.21 -24.74 -20.42
C GLY A 581 -26.35 -23.64 -19.80
N GLU A 582 -25.03 -23.63 -20.01
CA GLU A 582 -24.15 -22.51 -19.61
C GLU A 582 -24.72 -21.14 -19.99
N THR A 583 -24.77 -20.24 -19.00
CA THR A 583 -25.16 -18.82 -19.17
C THR A 583 -23.92 -17.93 -19.30
N ALA A 584 -24.11 -16.65 -19.59
CA ALA A 584 -23.02 -15.66 -19.59
C ALA A 584 -22.22 -15.67 -18.28
N LEU A 585 -22.90 -15.88 -17.15
CA LEU A 585 -22.28 -15.93 -15.82
C LEU A 585 -21.34 -17.14 -15.66
N HIS A 586 -21.70 -18.31 -16.20
CA HIS A 586 -20.84 -19.50 -16.20
C HIS A 586 -19.59 -19.27 -17.04
N LEU A 587 -19.77 -18.73 -18.25
CA LEU A 587 -18.67 -18.39 -19.15
C LEU A 587 -17.72 -17.36 -18.53
N ALA A 588 -18.25 -16.35 -17.84
CA ALA A 588 -17.45 -15.37 -17.11
C ALA A 588 -16.61 -16.03 -16.00
N VAL A 589 -17.12 -17.01 -15.26
CA VAL A 589 -16.32 -17.78 -14.28
C VAL A 589 -15.20 -18.59 -14.94
N LEU A 590 -15.45 -19.21 -16.10
CA LEU A 590 -14.42 -19.96 -16.83
C LEU A 590 -13.27 -19.06 -17.28
N LEU A 591 -13.61 -17.89 -17.82
CA LEU A 591 -12.65 -16.92 -18.35
C LEU A 591 -12.01 -16.03 -17.28
N ALA A 592 -12.60 -15.97 -16.07
CA ALA A 592 -12.18 -15.06 -15.01
C ALA A 592 -10.70 -15.16 -14.65
N ASP A 593 -10.01 -14.05 -14.81
CA ASP A 593 -8.65 -13.78 -14.36
C ASP A 593 -8.62 -12.45 -13.57
N ARG A 594 -7.42 -12.00 -13.18
CA ARG A 594 -7.28 -10.73 -12.44
C ARG A 594 -7.66 -9.48 -13.27
N THR A 595 -7.95 -9.58 -14.57
CA THR A 595 -8.30 -8.44 -15.43
C THR A 595 -9.79 -8.38 -15.81
N SER A 596 -10.51 -9.49 -15.64
CA SER A 596 -11.86 -9.69 -16.19
C SER A 596 -12.98 -9.82 -15.14
N LEU A 597 -12.67 -9.78 -13.83
CA LEU A 597 -13.67 -9.91 -12.75
C LEU A 597 -14.86 -8.93 -12.87
N HIS A 598 -14.66 -7.75 -13.47
CA HIS A 598 -15.72 -6.76 -13.68
C HIS A 598 -16.84 -7.26 -14.62
N ILE A 599 -16.55 -8.20 -15.52
CA ILE A 599 -17.53 -8.83 -16.41
C ILE A 599 -18.46 -9.76 -15.62
N LEU A 600 -17.87 -10.62 -14.79
CA LEU A 600 -18.65 -11.45 -13.88
C LEU A 600 -19.48 -10.60 -12.94
N ASP A 601 -18.90 -9.56 -12.36
CA ASP A 601 -19.59 -8.71 -11.40
C ASP A 601 -20.78 -7.98 -12.04
N PHE A 602 -20.62 -7.42 -13.25
CA PHE A 602 -21.72 -6.79 -13.96
C PHE A 602 -22.87 -7.77 -14.25
N LEU A 603 -22.54 -8.99 -14.68
CA LEU A 603 -23.52 -10.05 -14.93
C LEU A 603 -24.20 -10.51 -13.62
N ALA A 604 -23.43 -10.77 -12.57
CA ALA A 604 -23.93 -11.20 -11.26
C ALA A 604 -24.84 -10.14 -10.63
N GLN A 605 -24.49 -8.86 -10.77
CA GLN A 605 -25.25 -7.77 -10.19
C GLN A 605 -26.51 -7.38 -10.96
N ASN A 606 -26.60 -7.62 -12.28
CA ASN A 606 -27.68 -7.12 -13.13
C ASN A 606 -28.49 -8.20 -13.87
N CYS A 607 -28.18 -9.49 -13.72
CA CYS A 607 -29.07 -10.56 -14.18
C CYS A 607 -30.27 -10.73 -13.23
N SER A 608 -31.36 -11.30 -13.74
CA SER A 608 -32.57 -11.61 -12.95
C SER A 608 -32.41 -12.86 -12.07
N ASN A 609 -31.48 -13.75 -12.41
CA ASN A 609 -31.20 -14.98 -11.67
C ASN A 609 -29.71 -15.36 -11.80
N VAL A 610 -28.99 -15.36 -10.67
CA VAL A 610 -27.58 -15.79 -10.56
C VAL A 610 -27.41 -17.31 -10.44
N ASP A 611 -28.49 -18.00 -10.09
CA ASP A 611 -28.53 -19.41 -9.67
C ASP A 611 -29.04 -20.35 -10.77
N VAL A 612 -29.08 -19.90 -12.03
CA VAL A 612 -29.40 -20.76 -13.18
C VAL A 612 -28.45 -21.96 -13.22
N GLN A 613 -29.01 -23.15 -13.44
CA GLN A 613 -28.26 -24.40 -13.51
C GLN A 613 -27.97 -24.80 -14.97
N THR A 614 -26.81 -25.41 -15.21
CA THR A 614 -26.52 -26.16 -16.44
C THR A 614 -27.36 -27.44 -16.51
N SER A 615 -27.29 -28.14 -17.64
CA SER A 615 -27.86 -29.48 -17.80
C SER A 615 -27.32 -30.54 -16.84
N ALA A 616 -26.16 -30.33 -16.22
CA ALA A 616 -25.62 -31.20 -15.15
C ALA A 616 -25.98 -30.69 -13.73
N GLY A 617 -26.85 -29.68 -13.63
CA GLY A 617 -27.26 -29.08 -12.37
C GLY A 617 -26.24 -28.11 -11.74
N ASN A 618 -25.11 -27.82 -12.40
CA ASN A 618 -24.10 -26.92 -11.86
C ASN A 618 -24.53 -25.45 -12.01
N THR A 619 -24.29 -24.62 -11.00
CA THR A 619 -24.45 -23.15 -11.10
C THR A 619 -23.09 -22.46 -11.29
N ALA A 620 -23.07 -21.13 -11.51
CA ALA A 620 -21.83 -20.35 -11.54
C ALA A 620 -20.99 -20.49 -10.26
N LEU A 621 -21.64 -20.74 -9.11
CA LEU A 621 -20.96 -21.01 -7.83
C LEU A 621 -20.31 -22.40 -7.80
N HIS A 622 -20.94 -23.40 -8.43
CA HIS A 622 -20.34 -24.72 -8.66
C HIS A 622 -19.14 -24.61 -9.60
N TYR A 623 -19.26 -23.90 -10.72
CA TYR A 623 -18.15 -23.62 -11.64
C TYR A 623 -16.98 -22.93 -10.93
N SER A 624 -17.26 -21.96 -10.04
CA SER A 624 -16.23 -21.26 -9.28
C SER A 624 -15.46 -22.21 -8.36
N CYS A 625 -16.15 -23.17 -7.75
CA CYS A 625 -15.54 -24.20 -6.91
C CYS A 625 -14.82 -25.28 -7.72
N LEU A 626 -15.31 -25.63 -8.92
CA LEU A 626 -14.68 -26.59 -9.83
C LEU A 626 -13.31 -26.07 -10.31
N HIS A 627 -13.24 -24.79 -10.67
CA HIS A 627 -12.04 -24.15 -11.26
C HIS A 627 -11.19 -23.34 -10.25
N ASN A 628 -11.42 -23.54 -8.94
CA ASN A 628 -10.73 -22.90 -7.82
C ASN A 628 -10.66 -21.35 -7.89
N LYS A 629 -11.76 -20.72 -8.33
CA LYS A 629 -11.88 -19.26 -8.49
C LYS A 629 -12.44 -18.63 -7.21
N SER A 630 -11.59 -18.37 -6.21
CA SER A 630 -12.00 -17.76 -4.93
C SER A 630 -12.70 -16.41 -5.11
N ASP A 631 -12.19 -15.55 -5.98
CA ASP A 631 -12.79 -14.25 -6.30
C ASP A 631 -14.10 -14.40 -7.07
N CYS A 632 -14.22 -15.54 -7.77
CA CYS A 632 -15.44 -16.16 -8.26
C CYS A 632 -16.55 -16.19 -7.22
N VAL A 633 -16.26 -16.98 -6.19
CA VAL A 633 -17.10 -17.22 -5.02
C VAL A 633 -17.40 -15.93 -4.27
N ARG A 634 -16.40 -15.05 -4.05
CA ARG A 634 -16.57 -13.74 -3.39
C ARG A 634 -17.67 -12.88 -4.05
N LEU A 635 -17.58 -12.69 -5.37
CA LEU A 635 -18.51 -11.83 -6.12
C LEU A 635 -19.92 -12.44 -6.20
N LEU A 636 -20.03 -13.76 -6.42
CA LEU A 636 -21.32 -14.45 -6.46
C LEU A 636 -22.03 -14.47 -5.10
N LEU A 637 -21.29 -14.64 -3.99
CA LEU A 637 -21.85 -14.54 -2.64
C LEU A 637 -22.29 -13.11 -2.29
N ARG A 638 -21.55 -12.08 -2.73
CA ARG A 638 -22.00 -10.68 -2.62
C ARG A 638 -23.30 -10.43 -3.42
N ALA A 639 -23.44 -11.06 -4.58
CA ALA A 639 -24.68 -11.08 -5.38
C ALA A 639 -25.77 -12.02 -4.83
N ARG A 640 -25.56 -12.65 -3.66
CA ARG A 640 -26.49 -13.55 -2.95
C ARG A 640 -26.84 -14.85 -3.67
N ALA A 641 -25.90 -15.42 -4.44
CA ALA A 641 -26.05 -16.75 -5.02
C ALA A 641 -26.24 -17.85 -3.94
N ASN A 642 -27.15 -18.79 -4.20
CA ASN A 642 -27.61 -19.79 -3.25
C ASN A 642 -26.61 -20.94 -3.06
N THR A 643 -26.00 -21.02 -1.87
CA THR A 643 -24.99 -22.05 -1.54
C THR A 643 -25.54 -23.46 -1.36
N HIS A 644 -26.88 -23.64 -1.31
CA HIS A 644 -27.54 -24.91 -1.00
C HIS A 644 -28.07 -25.65 -2.22
N ILE A 645 -28.00 -25.05 -3.42
CA ILE A 645 -28.34 -25.73 -4.68
C ILE A 645 -27.42 -26.94 -4.87
N LYS A 646 -27.98 -28.03 -5.39
CA LYS A 646 -27.28 -29.27 -5.69
C LYS A 646 -27.26 -29.55 -7.19
N ASN A 647 -26.14 -30.07 -7.68
CA ASN A 647 -26.02 -30.57 -9.05
C ASN A 647 -26.59 -32.00 -9.19
N GLU A 648 -26.52 -32.60 -10.39
CA GLU A 648 -27.01 -33.97 -10.64
C GLU A 648 -26.29 -35.06 -9.83
N LEU A 649 -25.08 -34.77 -9.32
CA LEU A 649 -24.35 -35.66 -8.40
C LEU A 649 -24.83 -35.55 -6.94
N GLY A 650 -25.80 -34.67 -6.66
CA GLY A 650 -26.31 -34.38 -5.33
C GLY A 650 -25.38 -33.51 -4.47
N GLU A 651 -24.30 -32.99 -5.05
CA GLU A 651 -23.30 -32.16 -4.37
C GLU A 651 -23.69 -30.69 -4.41
N THR A 652 -23.46 -29.96 -3.31
CA THR A 652 -23.44 -28.49 -3.35
C THR A 652 -22.07 -27.97 -3.81
N ALA A 653 -21.98 -26.68 -4.13
CA ALA A 653 -20.70 -26.01 -4.38
C ALA A 653 -19.69 -26.20 -3.23
N LEU A 654 -20.15 -26.25 -1.98
CA LEU A 654 -19.32 -26.50 -0.80
C LEU A 654 -18.79 -27.94 -0.78
N ASP A 655 -19.64 -28.93 -1.07
CA ASP A 655 -19.24 -30.34 -1.10
C ASP A 655 -18.22 -30.61 -2.22
N MET A 656 -18.41 -29.98 -3.38
CA MET A 656 -17.41 -30.03 -4.45
C MET A 656 -16.09 -29.34 -4.05
N SER A 657 -16.14 -28.17 -3.38
CA SER A 657 -14.91 -27.50 -2.92
C SER A 657 -14.11 -28.36 -1.92
N ARG A 658 -14.81 -29.11 -1.05
CA ARG A 658 -14.24 -30.13 -0.16
C ARG A 658 -13.63 -31.29 -0.92
N ARG A 659 -14.39 -31.90 -1.84
CA ARG A 659 -13.94 -33.04 -2.66
C ARG A 659 -12.68 -32.71 -3.46
N LEU A 660 -12.59 -31.48 -3.97
CA LEU A 660 -11.44 -30.98 -4.73
C LEU A 660 -10.34 -30.35 -3.84
N LYS A 661 -10.57 -30.20 -2.53
CA LYS A 661 -9.67 -29.59 -1.53
C LYS A 661 -9.33 -28.11 -1.82
N HIS A 662 -10.27 -27.39 -2.42
CA HIS A 662 -10.16 -25.97 -2.74
C HIS A 662 -10.47 -25.09 -1.52
N GLY A 663 -9.58 -25.15 -0.51
CA GLY A 663 -9.79 -24.62 0.84
C GLY A 663 -10.22 -23.15 0.94
N HIS A 664 -9.79 -22.29 0.01
CA HIS A 664 -10.25 -20.89 -0.04
C HIS A 664 -11.73 -20.77 -0.45
N CYS A 665 -12.17 -21.58 -1.43
CA CYS A 665 -13.58 -21.64 -1.82
C CYS A 665 -14.43 -22.27 -0.70
N GLU A 666 -13.92 -23.33 -0.05
CA GLU A 666 -14.57 -23.96 1.10
C GLU A 666 -14.77 -22.97 2.26
N ALA A 667 -13.74 -22.21 2.65
CA ALA A 667 -13.82 -21.26 3.76
C ALA A 667 -14.88 -20.16 3.50
N LEU A 668 -14.89 -19.57 2.29
CA LEU A 668 -15.87 -18.55 1.91
C LEU A 668 -17.31 -19.07 1.95
N LEU A 669 -17.53 -20.32 1.51
CA LEU A 669 -18.84 -20.95 1.54
C LEU A 669 -19.28 -21.35 2.96
N GLN A 670 -18.36 -21.75 3.82
CA GLN A 670 -18.66 -21.98 5.25
C GLN A 670 -18.99 -20.67 5.99
N GLN A 671 -18.29 -19.58 5.68
CA GLN A 671 -18.63 -18.24 6.17
C GLN A 671 -20.04 -17.82 5.72
N ALA A 672 -20.40 -18.06 4.45
CA ALA A 672 -21.74 -17.78 3.95
C ALA A 672 -22.82 -18.60 4.67
N GLN A 673 -22.64 -19.92 4.79
CA GLN A 673 -23.61 -20.80 5.47
C GLN A 673 -23.75 -20.54 6.98
N SER A 674 -22.72 -19.97 7.61
CA SER A 674 -22.77 -19.56 9.02
C SER A 674 -23.25 -18.11 9.25
N ASN A 675 -23.61 -17.38 8.18
CA ASN A 675 -23.92 -15.95 8.20
C ASN A 675 -22.77 -15.06 8.76
N GLN A 676 -21.52 -15.48 8.53
CA GLN A 676 -20.29 -14.77 8.92
C GLN A 676 -19.55 -14.17 7.71
N PHE A 677 -20.12 -14.27 6.50
CA PHE A 677 -19.56 -13.66 5.29
C PHE A 677 -19.81 -12.15 5.29
N ASP A 678 -18.72 -11.36 5.29
CA ASP A 678 -18.81 -9.92 5.06
C ASP A 678 -19.11 -9.63 3.58
N HIS A 679 -19.98 -8.65 3.33
CA HIS A 679 -20.36 -8.23 1.99
C HIS A 679 -19.40 -7.19 1.38
N HIS A 680 -18.55 -6.52 2.17
CA HIS A 680 -17.59 -5.51 1.71
C HIS A 680 -16.32 -6.17 1.14
N VAL A 681 -16.49 -7.14 0.24
CA VAL A 681 -15.43 -8.10 -0.10
C VAL A 681 -14.27 -7.44 -0.85
N HIS A 682 -13.05 -7.85 -0.51
CA HIS A 682 -11.86 -7.50 -1.26
C HIS A 682 -11.52 -8.57 -2.30
N VAL A 683 -11.20 -8.13 -3.52
CA VAL A 683 -10.89 -9.01 -4.66
C VAL A 683 -9.50 -8.75 -5.22
N GLU A 684 -8.85 -9.82 -5.68
CA GLU A 684 -7.56 -9.75 -6.38
C GLU A 684 -7.74 -9.32 -7.83
N TYR A 685 -7.83 -8.02 -8.06
CA TYR A 685 -7.97 -7.42 -9.38
C TYR A 685 -6.72 -6.62 -9.78
N GLU A 686 -6.38 -6.63 -11.06
CA GLU A 686 -5.34 -5.82 -11.66
C GLU A 686 -5.89 -4.39 -11.88
N TRP A 687 -5.96 -3.63 -10.79
CA TRP A 687 -6.57 -2.30 -10.76
C TRP A 687 -6.01 -1.29 -11.77
N ARG A 688 -4.80 -1.55 -12.33
CA ARG A 688 -4.06 -0.65 -13.23
C ARG A 688 -4.12 0.80 -12.73
N LEU A 689 -3.91 0.99 -11.44
CA LEU A 689 -3.90 2.32 -10.86
C LEU A 689 -2.76 3.09 -11.51
N ARG A 690 -3.07 4.31 -11.95
CA ARG A 690 -2.06 5.23 -12.45
C ARG A 690 -1.09 5.53 -11.31
N HIS A 691 0.06 4.86 -11.35
CA HIS A 691 1.27 5.46 -10.82
C HIS A 691 1.53 6.70 -11.67
N ASP A 692 1.90 7.82 -11.07
CA ASP A 692 2.34 9.02 -11.81
C ASP A 692 3.77 8.83 -12.33
N ASP A 693 4.01 7.69 -12.99
CA ASP A 693 5.24 7.32 -13.69
C ASP A 693 5.30 8.10 -15.02
N LEU A 694 5.52 9.42 -14.91
CA LEU A 694 5.78 10.26 -16.06
C LEU A 694 7.23 10.04 -16.52
N TYR A 695 7.37 9.42 -17.70
CA TYR A 695 8.61 9.03 -18.42
C TYR A 695 9.24 7.67 -18.06
N ASP A 696 9.04 6.71 -18.97
CA ASP A 696 10.15 5.99 -19.59
C ASP A 696 10.21 6.39 -21.08
N SER A 697 11.35 6.91 -21.53
CA SER A 697 11.60 7.33 -22.92
C SER A 697 13.10 7.60 -23.14
N ASP A 698 13.96 6.69 -22.68
CA ASP A 698 15.38 6.71 -23.05
C ASP A 698 15.54 6.32 -24.54
N ASP A 699 15.55 7.34 -25.42
CA ASP A 699 16.22 7.26 -26.73
C ASP A 699 17.74 7.18 -26.48
N ASP A 700 18.41 6.12 -26.94
CA ASP A 700 19.85 6.23 -27.29
C ASP A 700 20.36 5.07 -28.18
N PHE A 701 21.58 5.25 -28.70
CA PHE A 701 22.39 4.34 -29.53
C PHE A 701 21.96 4.19 -31.01
N ASP A 702 22.85 4.33 -32.00
CA ASP A 702 24.31 4.62 -31.94
C ASP A 702 24.76 5.30 -33.25
N ASP A 703 25.59 6.34 -33.18
CA ASP A 703 26.18 6.98 -34.37
C ASP A 703 27.52 6.34 -34.74
N LYS A 704 27.74 6.01 -36.01
CA LYS A 704 28.92 5.25 -36.46
C LYS A 704 29.46 5.70 -37.82
N ASN A 705 30.55 6.46 -37.73
CA ASN A 705 31.20 7.20 -38.82
C ASN A 705 31.50 6.40 -40.11
N GLY A 706 31.19 7.02 -41.26
CA GLY A 706 31.67 6.67 -42.61
C GLY A 706 31.68 7.92 -43.52
N PRO A 707 32.70 8.17 -44.38
CA PRO A 707 33.00 9.55 -44.79
C PRO A 707 32.34 10.08 -46.09
N VAL A 708 31.56 11.16 -45.91
CA VAL A 708 31.61 12.45 -46.65
C VAL A 708 31.60 12.46 -48.20
N LYS A 709 30.53 13.06 -48.79
CA LYS A 709 30.63 14.26 -49.67
C LYS A 709 29.27 14.83 -50.14
N LYS A 710 28.98 16.09 -49.73
CA LYS A 710 28.25 17.19 -50.44
C LYS A 710 26.83 16.89 -51.00
N GLU A 711 25.83 17.78 -51.00
CA GLU A 711 25.53 19.14 -50.51
C GLU A 711 23.96 19.27 -50.55
N ARG A 712 23.23 20.22 -49.94
CA ARG A 712 23.53 21.58 -49.47
C ARG A 712 22.59 22.04 -48.31
N PHE A 713 22.55 23.36 -48.08
CA PHE A 713 21.87 24.15 -47.03
C PHE A 713 20.36 23.93 -46.74
N SER A 714 20.03 24.15 -45.46
CA SER A 714 18.76 24.56 -44.82
C SER A 714 18.41 26.05 -45.12
N PRO A 715 17.49 26.81 -44.44
CA PRO A 715 16.63 26.51 -43.26
C PRO A 715 15.16 27.05 -43.32
N SER A 716 14.51 27.11 -42.13
CA SER A 716 13.37 27.98 -41.72
C SER A 716 11.93 27.42 -41.86
N SER A 717 10.97 27.69 -40.96
CA SER A 717 11.00 28.29 -39.60
C SER A 717 9.68 28.07 -38.83
N SER A 718 9.71 28.22 -37.49
CA SER A 718 8.61 28.31 -36.49
C SER A 718 7.21 28.77 -36.98
N SER A 719 6.09 28.26 -36.41
CA SER A 719 5.59 28.76 -35.12
C SER A 719 4.28 28.11 -34.58
N SER A 720 4.19 28.20 -33.24
CA SER A 720 3.12 28.11 -32.23
C SER A 720 1.60 28.08 -32.52
N PHE A 721 0.88 27.59 -31.49
CA PHE A 721 -0.44 27.99 -30.94
C PHE A 721 -1.76 27.26 -31.29
N SER A 722 -2.39 26.78 -30.21
CA SER A 722 -3.81 26.78 -29.84
C SER A 722 -4.88 25.95 -30.59
N SER A 723 -5.45 24.99 -29.84
CA SER A 723 -6.89 24.81 -29.55
C SER A 723 -7.95 25.31 -30.56
N SER A 724 -8.81 24.40 -31.06
CA SER A 724 -10.21 24.24 -30.57
C SER A 724 -11.15 23.50 -31.55
N PHE A 725 -12.35 23.18 -31.04
CA PHE A 725 -13.62 22.93 -31.74
C PHE A 725 -13.92 21.53 -32.34
N SER A 726 -14.78 20.82 -31.60
CA SER A 726 -16.12 20.33 -32.01
C SER A 726 -16.50 20.30 -33.49
N PHE A 727 -17.25 19.26 -33.88
CA PHE A 727 -18.26 19.40 -34.95
C PHE A 727 -19.52 18.56 -34.73
N SER A 728 -20.67 19.04 -35.22
CA SER A 728 -21.93 18.30 -35.29
C SER A 728 -22.46 18.29 -36.71
N SER A 729 -22.93 17.12 -37.16
CA SER A 729 -23.93 16.88 -38.23
C SER A 729 -23.95 17.78 -39.50
N ARG A 730 -23.58 17.17 -40.64
CA ARG A 730 -24.31 17.04 -41.93
C ARG A 730 -25.27 18.20 -42.38
N PRO A 731 -25.34 18.56 -43.69
CA PRO A 731 -25.66 17.55 -44.73
C PRO A 731 -25.24 17.78 -46.22
N PHE A 732 -25.33 16.69 -47.00
CA PHE A 732 -25.77 16.52 -48.41
C PHE A 732 -25.39 17.46 -49.60
N ILE A 733 -24.83 16.80 -50.63
CA ILE A 733 -25.17 16.85 -52.08
C ILE A 733 -24.45 17.81 -53.07
N PHE A 734 -24.23 17.25 -54.28
CA PHE A 734 -23.85 17.84 -55.59
C PHE A 734 -22.50 18.58 -55.74
N SER A 735 -21.88 18.66 -56.93
CA SER A 735 -21.77 17.75 -58.11
C SER A 735 -20.85 18.35 -59.19
N GLN A 736 -20.44 17.53 -60.19
CA GLN A 736 -19.83 17.91 -61.49
C GLN A 736 -18.35 18.38 -61.42
N SER A 737 -17.37 17.88 -62.19
CA SER A 737 -17.25 17.26 -63.54
C SER A 737 -17.03 18.26 -64.68
N THR A 738 -16.27 17.98 -65.76
CA THR A 738 -15.60 16.73 -66.18
C THR A 738 -14.06 16.81 -65.91
N SER A 739 -13.04 16.33 -66.65
CA SER A 739 -12.86 15.63 -67.95
C SER A 739 -11.42 15.08 -68.05
N SER A 740 -11.05 14.06 -68.87
CA SER A 740 -11.83 12.96 -69.50
C SER A 740 -10.91 12.04 -70.34
N SER A 741 -10.99 10.70 -70.15
CA SER A 741 -10.51 9.64 -71.10
C SER A 741 -8.98 9.48 -71.26
N MET A 742 -8.37 8.30 -71.18
CA MET A 742 -8.68 7.07 -71.95
C MET A 742 -8.41 5.75 -71.20
N ASN A 743 -8.96 4.66 -71.73
CA ASN A 743 -8.90 3.26 -71.26
C ASN A 743 -9.07 2.33 -72.50
N PRO A 744 -8.61 1.05 -72.55
CA PRO A 744 -9.23 -0.05 -71.78
C PRO A 744 -8.23 -1.16 -71.32
N SER A 745 -8.53 -2.01 -70.32
CA SER A 745 -9.28 -3.30 -70.40
C SER A 745 -8.72 -4.24 -69.31
N SER A 746 -9.38 -5.30 -68.79
CA SER A 746 -10.81 -5.64 -68.65
C SER A 746 -10.97 -6.82 -67.65
N SER A 747 -11.97 -6.76 -66.75
CA SER A 747 -12.42 -7.82 -65.80
C SER A 747 -11.41 -8.37 -64.74
N GLY A 748 -11.79 -8.58 -63.47
CA GLY A 748 -13.06 -8.24 -62.80
C GLY A 748 -13.15 -8.75 -61.34
N ALA A 749 -14.29 -8.45 -60.69
CA ALA A 749 -14.82 -9.02 -59.43
C ALA A 749 -14.10 -8.76 -58.08
N ALA A 750 -14.63 -7.74 -57.37
CA ALA A 750 -15.12 -7.79 -55.97
C ALA A 750 -14.21 -8.19 -54.77
N GLY A 751 -14.46 -7.53 -53.63
CA GLY A 751 -14.01 -7.96 -52.30
C GLY A 751 -13.54 -6.79 -51.42
N GLY A 752 -14.30 -6.45 -50.37
CA GLY A 752 -13.86 -5.52 -49.33
C GLY A 752 -13.31 -6.27 -48.10
N GLY A 753 -12.61 -5.56 -47.21
CA GLY A 753 -12.24 -6.10 -45.91
C GLY A 753 -10.99 -5.45 -45.30
N LEU A 754 -11.17 -4.77 -44.16
CA LEU A 754 -10.13 -4.76 -43.13
C LEU A 754 -10.11 -6.16 -42.48
N LEU A 755 -8.95 -6.63 -42.03
CA LEU A 755 -8.73 -7.37 -40.76
C LEU A 755 -7.33 -8.02 -40.71
N SER A 756 -6.47 -7.49 -39.85
CA SER A 756 -5.25 -8.10 -39.26
C SER A 756 -4.66 -7.05 -38.31
N VAL A 757 -4.15 -7.33 -37.10
CA VAL A 757 -3.60 -8.58 -36.58
C VAL A 757 -4.31 -9.02 -35.29
N GLY A 758 -4.88 -10.22 -35.29
CA GLY A 758 -5.39 -10.90 -34.10
C GLY A 758 -4.95 -12.36 -34.07
N ARG A 759 -3.73 -12.64 -33.59
CA ARG A 759 -3.17 -14.00 -33.48
C ARG A 759 -2.15 -14.13 -32.35
N ARG A 760 -2.54 -14.79 -31.24
CA ARG A 760 -1.71 -15.72 -30.41
C ARG A 760 -2.44 -16.18 -29.13
N LEU A 761 -3.51 -16.99 -29.24
CA LEU A 761 -3.79 -18.06 -28.26
C LEU A 761 -4.83 -19.07 -28.80
N ALA A 762 -4.35 -20.10 -29.50
CA ALA A 762 -5.11 -21.30 -29.88
C ALA A 762 -4.12 -22.42 -30.27
N MET A 763 -4.55 -23.69 -30.22
CA MET A 763 -3.76 -24.90 -30.54
C MET A 763 -2.62 -25.23 -29.55
N ALA A 764 -2.97 -25.81 -28.39
CA ALA A 764 -1.99 -26.46 -27.49
C ALA A 764 -2.57 -27.59 -26.61
N MET A 765 -3.73 -28.18 -26.97
CA MET A 765 -4.26 -29.42 -26.38
C MET A 765 -4.85 -30.31 -27.47
N GLU A 766 -5.00 -31.60 -27.14
CA GLU A 766 -5.36 -32.73 -28.02
C GLU A 766 -4.38 -33.06 -29.15
N LEU A 767 -3.62 -34.15 -28.95
CA LEU A 767 -3.30 -35.13 -29.99
C LEU A 767 -2.77 -36.42 -29.35
N HIS A 768 -3.56 -37.49 -29.36
CA HIS A 768 -3.12 -38.86 -29.05
C HIS A 768 -3.99 -39.88 -29.80
N SER A 769 -3.59 -40.21 -31.03
CA SER A 769 -4.10 -41.36 -31.78
C SER A 769 -2.91 -42.19 -32.29
N ARG A 770 -2.96 -43.50 -32.04
CA ARG A 770 -1.86 -44.46 -32.28
C ARG A 770 -1.92 -45.02 -33.72
N PRO A 771 -0.79 -45.47 -34.31
CA PRO A 771 -0.53 -46.92 -34.28
C PRO A 771 0.95 -47.40 -34.30
N ALA A 772 1.13 -48.65 -33.84
CA ALA A 772 2.11 -49.69 -34.23
C ALA A 772 3.66 -49.48 -34.22
N GLY A 773 4.36 -50.42 -33.55
CA GLY A 773 5.80 -50.74 -33.71
C GLY A 773 6.79 -49.87 -32.88
N SER A 774 7.90 -50.37 -32.32
CA SER A 774 8.40 -51.75 -32.15
C SER A 774 9.25 -51.85 -30.84
N ALA A 775 10.03 -52.92 -30.62
CA ALA A 775 10.71 -53.24 -29.33
C ALA A 775 11.92 -52.30 -29.00
N SER A 776 12.54 -52.27 -27.80
CA SER A 776 12.65 -53.27 -26.72
C SER A 776 13.13 -52.70 -25.35
N SER A 777 13.04 -53.52 -24.29
CA SER A 777 13.87 -53.52 -23.05
C SER A 777 13.76 -52.37 -22.00
N PRO A 778 13.54 -52.65 -20.70
CA PRO A 778 13.46 -51.62 -19.63
C PRO A 778 14.60 -51.64 -18.58
N PRO A 779 14.89 -50.50 -17.91
CA PRO A 779 15.59 -50.40 -16.62
C PRO A 779 14.60 -50.50 -15.41
N PRO A 780 15.07 -50.55 -14.13
CA PRO A 780 14.32 -51.21 -13.04
C PRO A 780 13.28 -50.34 -12.30
N PRO A 781 12.35 -50.97 -11.55
CA PRO A 781 11.36 -50.28 -10.72
C PRO A 781 11.96 -49.68 -9.41
N PRO A 782 11.32 -48.65 -8.82
CA PRO A 782 11.67 -48.12 -7.50
C PRO A 782 11.33 -49.11 -6.36
N PRO A 783 11.98 -48.99 -5.19
CA PRO A 783 11.84 -49.95 -4.09
C PRO A 783 10.48 -49.87 -3.38
N SER A 784 10.08 -51.02 -2.80
CA SER A 784 8.78 -51.24 -2.16
C SER A 784 8.65 -50.62 -0.76
N SER A 785 7.41 -50.39 -0.34
CA SER A 785 7.02 -49.88 0.98
C SER A 785 7.31 -50.85 2.14
N PRO A 786 7.42 -50.33 3.38
CA PRO A 786 7.00 -51.05 4.58
C PRO A 786 5.82 -50.36 5.30
N ALA A 787 4.84 -51.15 5.72
CA ALA A 787 3.72 -50.76 6.59
C ALA A 787 3.03 -52.03 7.14
N PRO A 788 2.25 -52.00 8.24
CA PRO A 788 2.27 -51.10 9.40
C PRO A 788 2.33 -51.92 10.73
N PRO A 789 2.13 -51.31 11.91
CA PRO A 789 1.54 -51.98 13.08
C PRO A 789 0.03 -51.68 13.20
N LEU A 790 -0.74 -52.63 13.76
CA LEU A 790 -2.21 -52.54 13.92
C LEU A 790 -2.63 -52.33 15.39
N PRO A 791 -3.65 -51.50 15.68
CA PRO A 791 -4.40 -51.53 16.95
C PRO A 791 -5.46 -52.66 16.96
N PRO A 792 -5.98 -53.07 18.15
CA PRO A 792 -6.69 -54.34 18.31
C PRO A 792 -8.20 -54.32 17.97
N ARG A 793 -8.73 -55.54 17.79
CA ARG A 793 -10.10 -55.87 17.35
C ARG A 793 -11.05 -56.09 18.54
N VAL A 794 -12.14 -55.32 18.62
CA VAL A 794 -13.27 -55.56 19.54
C VAL A 794 -14.52 -55.95 18.75
N LYS A 795 -15.40 -56.79 19.32
CA LYS A 795 -16.58 -57.36 18.65
C LYS A 795 -17.86 -56.56 18.94
N ALA A 796 -18.77 -56.53 17.97
CA ALA A 796 -20.18 -56.14 18.15
C ALA A 796 -21.06 -57.34 18.58
N PRO A 797 -22.22 -57.05 19.18
CA PRO A 797 -23.51 -57.63 18.79
C PRO A 797 -24.59 -56.52 18.62
N ASN A 798 -25.78 -56.70 18.01
CA ASN A 798 -26.34 -57.71 17.09
C ASN A 798 -27.55 -57.03 16.37
N VAL A 799 -28.01 -57.57 15.24
CA VAL A 799 -29.20 -57.07 14.49
C VAL A 799 -30.38 -58.06 14.66
N PRO A 800 -31.65 -57.60 14.61
CA PRO A 800 -32.48 -57.91 13.43
C PRO A 800 -33.48 -56.80 12.98
N PRO A 801 -34.08 -56.88 11.76
CA PRO A 801 -35.01 -55.90 11.15
C PRO A 801 -36.42 -56.51 10.86
N PRO A 802 -37.24 -56.05 9.88
CA PRO A 802 -37.75 -54.72 9.47
C PRO A 802 -39.30 -54.60 9.72
N PRO A 803 -40.06 -53.61 9.19
CA PRO A 803 -40.64 -53.72 7.82
C PRO A 803 -40.89 -52.37 7.04
N PRO A 804 -41.07 -52.42 5.70
CA PRO A 804 -41.64 -51.36 4.83
C PRO A 804 -43.02 -51.78 4.22
N PRO A 805 -43.60 -51.08 3.21
CA PRO A 805 -43.95 -49.64 3.09
C PRO A 805 -45.43 -49.42 2.65
N GLY A 806 -45.84 -48.16 2.44
CA GLY A 806 -47.03 -47.77 1.65
C GLY A 806 -47.43 -46.29 1.86
N GLY A 807 -48.05 -45.58 0.90
CA GLY A 807 -48.29 -45.93 -0.52
C GLY A 807 -49.33 -45.05 -1.22
N GLU A 808 -48.89 -44.26 -2.22
CA GLU A 808 -49.63 -43.66 -3.36
C GLU A 808 -50.81 -42.67 -3.10
N GLY A 809 -51.12 -41.83 -4.12
CA GLY A 809 -52.09 -40.71 -4.11
C GLY A 809 -51.41 -39.34 -3.91
N VAL A 810 -51.29 -38.38 -4.85
CA VAL A 810 -52.03 -37.99 -6.10
C VAL A 810 -53.33 -37.21 -5.83
N GLY A 811 -53.49 -36.08 -6.54
CA GLY A 811 -54.47 -35.00 -6.30
C GLY A 811 -53.76 -33.77 -5.71
N GLU A 812 -53.31 -32.75 -6.44
CA GLU A 812 -53.93 -31.86 -7.46
C GLU A 812 -54.87 -30.78 -6.88
N GLU A 813 -54.44 -29.53 -7.13
CA GLU A 813 -55.21 -28.32 -7.46
C GLU A 813 -55.92 -27.45 -6.38
N ASP A 814 -55.87 -26.15 -6.69
CA ASP A 814 -56.72 -24.98 -6.38
C ASP A 814 -56.86 -24.37 -4.96
N GLU A 815 -56.02 -23.35 -4.74
CA GLU A 815 -56.36 -21.90 -4.77
C GLU A 815 -57.36 -21.20 -3.80
N GLU A 816 -57.18 -19.87 -3.77
CA GLU A 816 -57.97 -18.73 -3.25
C GLU A 816 -58.32 -18.55 -1.73
N GLU A 817 -57.79 -17.43 -1.23
CA GLU A 817 -58.38 -16.35 -0.42
C GLU A 817 -59.46 -16.61 0.68
N GLY A 818 -59.32 -15.89 1.81
CA GLY A 818 -60.31 -15.92 2.90
C GLY A 818 -59.95 -15.05 4.11
N GLU A 819 -60.15 -13.74 4.00
CA GLU A 819 -59.85 -12.75 5.05
C GLU A 819 -60.69 -12.84 6.35
N VAL A 820 -60.16 -12.21 7.42
CA VAL A 820 -60.90 -11.36 8.40
C VAL A 820 -61.54 -11.95 9.69
N PHE A 821 -60.99 -11.44 10.82
CA PHE A 821 -61.57 -11.08 12.13
C PHE A 821 -61.71 -12.05 13.33
N PHE A 822 -61.34 -11.49 14.50
CA PHE A 822 -61.69 -11.92 15.87
C PHE A 822 -63.09 -11.42 16.28
N PRO A 823 -63.71 -11.94 17.37
CA PRO A 823 -63.62 -11.18 18.64
C PRO A 823 -63.70 -11.97 19.98
N LEU A 824 -62.81 -11.57 20.91
CA LEU A 824 -63.02 -11.25 22.34
C LEU A 824 -64.08 -11.97 23.23
N THR A 825 -63.63 -12.50 24.37
CA THR A 825 -63.95 -12.17 25.81
C THR A 825 -63.47 -13.37 26.69
N GLY A 826 -63.09 -13.34 27.98
CA GLY A 826 -63.31 -12.55 29.20
C GLY A 826 -63.37 -13.57 30.39
N ASN A 827 -63.21 -13.30 31.70
CA ASN A 827 -62.85 -12.09 32.45
C ASN A 827 -62.57 -12.43 33.96
N ARG A 828 -61.45 -11.94 34.55
CA ARG A 828 -61.16 -11.62 36.00
C ARG A 828 -61.55 -12.53 37.21
N LYS A 829 -60.60 -12.68 38.16
CA LYS A 829 -60.61 -12.31 39.64
C LYS A 829 -59.47 -13.06 40.38
N SER A 830 -58.91 -12.67 41.55
CA SER A 830 -58.91 -11.44 42.40
C SER A 830 -57.74 -11.46 43.42
N THR A 831 -57.45 -10.33 44.10
CA THR A 831 -56.30 -10.05 45.03
C THR A 831 -56.79 -9.36 46.34
N PRO A 832 -55.98 -8.68 47.20
CA PRO A 832 -54.57 -8.79 47.66
C PRO A 832 -54.55 -9.14 49.20
N PRO A 833 -54.11 -8.32 50.20
CA PRO A 833 -52.83 -7.62 50.55
C PRO A 833 -52.25 -8.18 51.93
N PRO A 834 -51.74 -7.44 52.98
CA PRO A 834 -51.02 -6.15 53.13
C PRO A 834 -49.76 -6.15 54.10
N ILE A 835 -49.16 -4.96 54.35
CA ILE A 835 -48.25 -4.54 55.48
C ILE A 835 -46.75 -4.99 55.42
N ALA A 836 -45.69 -4.22 55.77
CA ALA A 836 -45.37 -2.77 55.86
C ALA A 836 -43.82 -2.59 56.10
N VAL A 837 -43.05 -1.67 55.44
CA VAL A 837 -42.64 -0.29 55.87
C VAL A 837 -41.88 -0.24 57.23
N ARG A 838 -40.65 0.32 57.43
CA ARG A 838 -39.74 1.23 56.65
C ARG A 838 -38.28 1.31 57.25
N HIS A 839 -37.30 1.81 56.47
CA HIS A 839 -35.94 2.30 56.86
C HIS A 839 -34.94 1.26 57.44
N LYS A 840 -33.60 1.41 57.36
CA LYS A 840 -32.68 2.52 56.96
C LYS A 840 -31.51 1.97 56.07
N ARG A 841 -30.60 2.82 55.56
CA ARG A 841 -29.51 2.44 54.62
C ARG A 841 -28.17 2.08 55.29
N SER A 842 -27.43 1.15 54.69
CA SER A 842 -25.97 1.23 54.44
C SER A 842 -25.61 0.37 53.20
N CYS A 843 -24.36 0.40 52.74
CA CYS A 843 -23.88 -0.25 51.49
C CYS A 843 -22.92 -1.44 51.75
N SER A 844 -22.70 -2.26 50.70
CA SER A 844 -21.52 -3.12 50.42
C SER A 844 -21.06 -4.18 51.46
N GLU A 845 -20.54 -5.36 51.10
CA GLU A 845 -20.45 -6.06 49.80
C GLU A 845 -20.12 -7.56 50.00
N SER A 846 -19.87 -8.29 48.89
CA SER A 846 -19.28 -9.63 48.79
C SER A 846 -20.15 -10.83 49.21
N SER A 847 -20.31 -11.77 48.28
CA SER A 847 -20.94 -13.08 48.51
C SER A 847 -19.90 -14.11 48.93
N LYS A 848 -19.76 -14.34 50.24
CA LYS A 848 -19.22 -15.61 50.76
C LYS A 848 -20.37 -16.61 50.92
N HIS A 849 -20.20 -17.83 50.44
CA HIS A 849 -21.11 -18.94 50.73
C HIS A 849 -20.32 -20.19 51.11
N ASP A 850 -20.81 -20.90 52.12
CA ASP A 850 -20.02 -21.82 52.95
C ASP A 850 -19.84 -23.24 52.41
N TYR A 851 -18.78 -23.87 52.92
CA TYR A 851 -18.56 -25.32 52.92
C TYR A 851 -19.24 -26.01 54.12
N GLY A 852 -19.67 -27.25 53.92
CA GLY A 852 -19.99 -28.20 54.99
C GLY A 852 -18.85 -29.19 55.22
N LEU A 853 -18.43 -29.30 56.49
CA LEU A 853 -17.47 -30.27 57.07
C LEU A 853 -17.92 -31.76 56.95
N PRO A 854 -17.12 -32.77 57.38
CA PRO A 854 -15.64 -32.90 57.44
C PRO A 854 -15.10 -34.33 57.11
N THR A 855 -13.77 -34.54 57.07
CA THR A 855 -13.02 -35.49 57.97
C THR A 855 -11.49 -35.46 57.76
N SER A 856 -10.75 -36.15 58.65
CA SER A 856 -9.27 -36.28 58.76
C SER A 856 -8.88 -37.79 58.61
N PRO A 857 -7.62 -38.32 58.78
CA PRO A 857 -6.37 -37.69 59.27
C PRO A 857 -4.98 -38.16 58.69
N ARG A 858 -3.92 -37.35 58.98
CA ARG A 858 -2.53 -37.68 59.42
C ARG A 858 -1.53 -38.60 58.64
N ILE A 859 -0.24 -38.26 58.85
CA ILE A 859 1.03 -39.07 58.93
C ILE A 859 1.90 -39.28 57.65
N TYR A 860 3.16 -38.76 57.73
CA TYR A 860 4.46 -39.17 57.10
C TYR A 860 4.53 -39.39 55.55
N SER A 861 5.64 -39.19 54.81
CA SER A 861 7.04 -38.74 55.06
C SER A 861 7.73 -38.34 53.73
N GLY A 862 8.95 -37.74 53.77
CA GLY A 862 9.85 -37.57 52.59
C GLY A 862 10.65 -38.84 52.23
N PRO A 863 11.86 -38.79 51.61
CA PRO A 863 12.73 -37.62 51.32
C PRO A 863 13.48 -37.64 49.93
N ASP A 864 14.48 -36.75 49.77
CA ASP A 864 15.65 -36.77 48.83
C ASP A 864 15.38 -36.73 47.29
N SER A 865 16.31 -36.37 46.39
CA SER A 865 17.74 -35.97 46.40
C SER A 865 17.97 -34.85 45.34
N SER A 866 18.91 -33.90 45.34
CA SER A 866 20.28 -33.72 45.88
C SER A 866 21.47 -34.28 45.05
N PHE A 867 21.92 -33.56 44.00
CA PHE A 867 23.29 -33.54 43.42
C PHE A 867 23.33 -32.43 42.33
N LYS A 868 24.14 -31.35 42.30
CA LYS A 868 25.34 -30.84 43.01
C LYS A 868 26.71 -31.18 42.36
N LYS A 869 27.47 -30.10 42.05
CA LYS A 869 28.81 -29.97 41.41
C LYS A 869 28.85 -30.15 39.87
N CYS A 870 29.41 -29.27 39.02
CA CYS A 870 30.28 -28.05 39.07
C CYS A 870 31.80 -28.25 38.81
N VAL A 871 32.36 -27.29 38.03
CA VAL A 871 33.65 -26.57 38.28
C VAL A 871 34.99 -27.31 38.01
N PRO A 872 36.09 -26.64 37.57
CA PRO A 872 36.27 -25.39 36.81
C PRO A 872 37.33 -25.54 35.67
N VAL A 873 38.07 -24.52 35.18
CA VAL A 873 39.25 -23.86 35.82
C VAL A 873 39.49 -22.45 35.25
N SER A 874 39.83 -21.51 36.13
CA SER A 874 40.51 -20.25 35.81
C SER A 874 41.80 -20.14 36.63
N PRO A 875 42.82 -19.43 36.15
CA PRO A 875 43.55 -18.47 36.99
C PRO A 875 43.68 -17.11 36.28
N LEU A 876 43.20 -16.00 36.84
CA LEU A 876 43.76 -15.21 37.96
C LEU A 876 44.67 -14.05 37.49
N SER A 877 44.57 -12.94 38.21
CA SER A 877 45.24 -11.66 37.95
C SER A 877 46.38 -11.40 38.94
N SER A 878 47.33 -10.56 38.55
CA SER A 878 48.32 -9.95 39.46
C SER A 878 48.62 -8.51 39.05
N LEU A 879 48.80 -7.63 40.04
CA LEU A 879 48.94 -6.19 39.86
C LEU A 879 50.42 -5.73 39.84
N ALA A 880 50.65 -4.69 39.03
CA ALA A 880 51.55 -3.53 39.25
C ALA A 880 53.06 -3.72 39.57
N GLU A 881 53.90 -2.91 38.90
CA GLU A 881 54.91 -2.08 39.59
C GLU A 881 55.53 -0.95 38.70
N ARG A 882 56.10 0.04 39.39
CA ARG A 882 56.91 1.23 38.97
C ARG A 882 57.58 1.74 40.28
N PRO A 883 58.72 2.48 40.31
CA PRO A 883 59.33 3.29 39.24
C PRO A 883 60.90 3.39 39.19
N ASP A 884 61.40 4.24 38.26
CA ASP A 884 62.51 5.22 38.39
C ASP A 884 64.02 4.88 38.14
N ARG A 885 64.72 5.92 37.63
CA ARG A 885 66.19 6.23 37.54
C ARG A 885 67.16 5.46 36.61
N GLY A 886 67.79 6.22 35.70
CA GLY A 886 68.96 5.82 34.88
C GLY A 886 69.62 7.00 34.12
N PHE A 887 70.69 7.59 34.67
CA PHE A 887 71.29 8.90 34.30
C PHE A 887 71.84 9.14 32.87
N ARG A 888 71.53 10.35 32.34
CA ARG A 888 72.37 11.35 31.60
C ARG A 888 73.52 10.92 30.64
N ARG A 889 73.46 11.43 29.39
CA ARG A 889 74.41 12.40 28.77
C ARG A 889 73.82 13.02 27.48
N ALA A 890 74.44 14.06 26.90
CA ALA A 890 73.73 15.16 26.23
C ALA A 890 74.47 15.84 25.04
N ASP A 891 73.73 16.71 24.31
CA ASP A 891 74.15 17.82 23.42
C ASP A 891 74.89 17.46 22.10
N SER A 892 74.78 18.16 20.94
CA SER A 892 73.88 19.26 20.45
C SER A 892 74.07 19.51 18.94
N ASP A 893 73.02 20.01 18.23
CA ASP A 893 72.99 20.67 16.88
C ASP A 893 73.52 19.94 15.60
N GLY A 894 72.94 20.26 14.41
CA GLY A 894 73.35 19.60 13.14
C GLY A 894 72.59 19.89 11.81
N SER A 895 72.22 21.15 11.53
CA SER A 895 71.69 21.75 10.27
C SER A 895 71.62 20.99 8.90
N SER A 896 70.46 21.12 8.23
CA SER A 896 70.24 21.46 6.78
C SER A 896 70.67 20.55 5.60
N SER A 897 69.73 20.28 4.67
CA SER A 897 69.93 20.61 3.25
C SER A 897 68.60 20.97 2.51
N HIS A 898 68.70 21.88 1.52
CA HIS A 898 67.62 22.44 0.68
C HIS A 898 68.06 22.37 -0.80
N PHE A 899 67.16 22.61 -1.76
CA PHE A 899 67.33 23.39 -3.03
C PHE A 899 66.02 23.33 -3.88
N LEU A 900 65.55 24.33 -4.64
CA LEU A 900 65.97 25.73 -4.81
C LEU A 900 64.78 26.70 -5.15
N PHE A 901 65.06 27.99 -4.94
CA PHE A 901 64.29 29.25 -5.13
C PHE A 901 64.13 29.69 -6.63
N PRO A 902 63.63 30.91 -7.01
CA PRO A 902 63.23 32.15 -6.27
C PRO A 902 61.82 32.71 -6.68
N ALA A 903 61.32 33.92 -6.33
CA ALA A 903 61.86 35.16 -5.73
C ALA A 903 60.82 35.95 -4.88
N SER A 904 61.17 37.13 -4.33
CA SER A 904 60.35 37.90 -3.36
C SER A 904 60.59 39.43 -3.39
N LYS A 905 59.67 40.27 -2.84
CA LYS A 905 59.93 41.47 -1.98
C LYS A 905 58.76 42.46 -1.70
N ALA A 906 58.54 42.71 -0.39
CA ALA A 906 58.47 44.01 0.35
C ALA A 906 57.28 45.04 0.26
N PRO A 907 57.04 45.85 1.34
CA PRO A 907 55.95 46.86 1.54
C PRO A 907 56.55 48.33 1.58
N PRO A 908 56.10 49.42 2.29
CA PRO A 908 55.05 49.64 3.34
C PRO A 908 54.26 51.01 3.32
N ASN A 909 53.68 51.39 4.48
CA ASN A 909 53.08 52.70 4.91
C ASN A 909 51.63 53.03 4.46
N GLY A 910 50.78 53.69 5.28
CA GLY A 910 50.92 54.14 6.69
C GLY A 910 49.62 54.72 7.32
N SER A 911 49.63 54.91 8.65
CA SER A 911 48.52 55.45 9.51
C SER A 911 48.64 57.00 9.70
N PRO A 912 47.93 57.73 10.61
CA PRO A 912 46.83 57.40 11.57
C PRO A 912 45.61 58.39 11.50
N THR A 913 44.56 58.29 12.34
CA THR A 913 44.38 58.92 13.69
C THR A 913 43.23 58.23 14.48
N SER A 914 43.34 57.90 15.78
CA SER A 914 43.18 58.75 17.01
C SER A 914 41.77 59.33 17.23
N GLN A 915 41.16 59.32 18.43
CA GLN A 915 41.53 58.82 19.79
C GLN A 915 40.22 58.74 20.65
N ARG A 916 40.09 58.27 21.91
CA ARG A 916 41.01 57.87 23.00
C ARG A 916 40.38 56.72 23.85
N SER A 917 40.63 56.67 25.17
CA SER A 917 40.19 55.64 26.15
C SER A 917 40.43 56.17 27.59
N GLN A 918 39.77 55.62 28.65
CA GLN A 918 40.14 55.59 30.11
C GLN A 918 38.92 55.19 31.00
N SER A 919 39.01 54.54 32.19
CA SER A 919 40.17 53.97 32.94
C SER A 919 39.82 53.15 34.22
N PHE A 920 40.75 52.30 34.70
CA PHE A 920 40.92 51.73 36.07
C PHE A 920 39.90 50.63 36.54
N GLU A 921 40.19 49.66 37.44
CA GLU A 921 41.42 49.24 38.17
C GLU A 921 41.41 47.77 38.71
N SER A 922 42.59 47.27 39.16
CA SER A 922 42.89 46.38 40.33
C SER A 922 42.38 44.90 40.52
N ASP A 923 43.35 43.96 40.35
CA ASP A 923 43.79 42.86 41.26
C ASP A 923 42.94 41.61 41.67
N ARG A 924 43.39 40.38 41.31
CA ARG A 924 43.63 39.16 42.18
C ARG A 924 43.95 37.84 41.41
N ARG A 925 44.35 36.76 42.11
CA ARG A 925 44.90 35.48 41.56
C ARG A 925 43.97 34.24 41.67
N GLY A 926 43.71 33.55 40.54
CA GLY A 926 43.53 32.07 40.34
C GLY A 926 42.52 31.25 41.18
N PRO A 927 42.38 29.91 40.95
CA PRO A 927 43.01 29.06 39.94
C PRO A 927 42.07 28.11 39.13
N ALA A 928 42.62 27.46 38.09
CA ALA A 928 42.26 26.17 37.46
C ALA A 928 40.83 25.93 36.85
N PRO A 929 40.73 25.24 35.68
CA PRO A 929 39.44 24.84 35.11
C PRO A 929 38.87 23.59 35.80
N GLN A 930 37.56 23.60 36.10
CA GLN A 930 36.82 22.43 36.60
C GLN A 930 35.88 21.83 35.55
N PRO A 931 35.37 20.59 35.74
CA PRO A 931 34.56 19.90 34.75
C PRO A 931 33.24 20.61 34.41
N LEU A 932 32.66 20.25 33.26
CA LEU A 932 31.31 20.65 32.85
C LEU A 932 30.31 20.39 34.00
N PRO A 933 29.46 21.36 34.38
CA PRO A 933 28.48 21.16 35.42
C PRO A 933 27.52 20.04 35.03
N ARG A 934 27.19 19.15 35.98
CA ARG A 934 26.06 18.23 35.84
C ARG A 934 24.82 19.04 35.46
N ARG A 935 24.15 18.62 34.38
CA ARG A 935 22.87 19.20 33.94
C ARG A 935 21.90 19.16 35.12
N SER A 936 21.59 20.32 35.71
CA SER A 936 20.58 20.44 36.75
C SER A 936 19.24 19.97 36.18
N LEU A 937 18.57 19.03 36.87
CA LEU A 937 17.22 18.66 36.47
C LEU A 937 16.31 19.88 36.61
N PRO A 938 15.48 20.19 35.60
CA PRO A 938 14.37 21.12 35.78
C PRO A 938 13.37 20.50 36.77
N ARG A 939 13.43 20.90 38.04
CA ARG A 939 12.32 20.66 38.98
C ARG A 939 11.15 21.53 38.55
N GLY A 940 10.26 20.95 37.75
CA GLY A 940 9.15 21.69 37.11
C GLY A 940 8.23 20.85 36.22
N THR A 941 8.30 19.52 36.26
CA THR A 941 7.30 18.63 35.66
C THR A 941 6.75 17.73 36.75
N THR A 942 5.43 17.80 36.98
CA THR A 942 4.73 16.87 37.87
C THR A 942 4.73 15.48 37.23
N SER A 943 5.58 14.59 37.72
CA SER A 943 5.53 13.17 37.38
C SER A 943 4.20 12.62 37.85
N ARG A 944 3.39 12.02 36.98
CA ARG A 944 2.09 11.47 37.38
C ARG A 944 2.32 10.28 38.32
N ARG A 945 1.98 10.45 39.59
CA ARG A 945 1.99 9.41 40.62
C ARG A 945 0.63 8.71 40.63
N VAL A 946 0.65 7.39 40.74
CA VAL A 946 -0.56 6.56 40.71
C VAL A 946 -0.48 5.49 41.79
N GLU A 947 -1.61 5.15 42.39
CA GLU A 947 -1.71 4.10 43.41
C GLU A 947 -2.34 2.85 42.80
N ALA A 948 -1.78 1.68 43.08
CA ALA A 948 -2.28 0.39 42.62
C ALA A 948 -3.61 0.03 43.33
N LEU A 949 -4.66 -0.18 42.56
CA LEU A 949 -5.98 -0.60 43.04
C LEU A 949 -6.10 -2.11 43.26
N TYR A 950 -5.21 -2.91 42.67
CA TYR A 950 -5.18 -4.37 42.74
C TYR A 950 -3.73 -4.89 42.63
N ASP A 951 -3.49 -6.10 43.11
CA ASP A 951 -2.27 -6.84 42.79
C ASP A 951 -2.15 -7.10 41.28
N CYS A 952 -0.96 -6.89 40.72
CA CYS A 952 -0.62 -7.18 39.33
C CYS A 952 0.62 -8.09 39.28
N GLN A 953 0.49 -9.24 38.63
CA GLN A 953 1.63 -10.10 38.27
C GLN A 953 1.92 -9.93 36.78
N ALA A 954 3.20 -9.92 36.43
CA ALA A 954 3.66 -9.80 35.05
C ALA A 954 3.62 -11.18 34.38
N ASP A 955 2.85 -11.31 33.30
CA ASP A 955 2.88 -12.47 32.41
C ASP A 955 4.06 -12.39 31.44
N HIS A 956 4.58 -11.18 31.15
CA HIS A 956 5.71 -10.94 30.24
C HIS A 956 6.88 -10.18 30.88
N HIS A 957 8.08 -10.32 30.31
CA HIS A 957 9.36 -9.88 30.91
C HIS A 957 9.58 -8.36 30.98
N ASP A 958 8.71 -7.61 30.33
CA ASP A 958 8.68 -6.18 30.11
C ASP A 958 7.50 -5.51 30.85
N GLU A 959 6.62 -6.31 31.44
CA GLU A 959 5.56 -5.88 32.35
C GLU A 959 6.08 -5.73 33.80
N LEU A 960 5.39 -4.93 34.60
CA LEU A 960 5.76 -4.61 35.97
C LEU A 960 4.82 -5.32 36.95
N SER A 961 5.36 -6.19 37.80
CA SER A 961 4.59 -6.76 38.92
C SER A 961 4.62 -5.83 40.14
N PHE A 962 3.46 -5.54 40.72
CA PHE A 962 3.28 -4.67 41.90
C PHE A 962 2.06 -5.13 42.71
N SER A 963 1.98 -4.69 43.96
CA SER A 963 0.86 -5.01 44.85
C SER A 963 -0.11 -3.85 45.06
N GLU A 964 -1.34 -4.18 45.47
CA GLU A 964 -2.36 -3.20 45.90
C GLU A 964 -1.78 -2.22 46.95
N GLY A 965 -2.04 -0.93 46.77
CA GLY A 965 -1.52 0.15 47.62
C GLY A 965 -0.06 0.57 47.35
N GLN A 966 0.66 -0.05 46.40
CA GLN A 966 1.97 0.48 45.96
C GLN A 966 1.80 1.73 45.09
N VAL A 967 2.70 2.71 45.25
CA VAL A 967 2.75 3.91 44.41
C VAL A 967 3.70 3.68 43.23
N LEU A 968 3.23 4.01 42.03
CA LEU A 968 4.00 3.96 40.79
C LEU A 968 4.16 5.38 40.20
N VAL A 969 5.28 5.61 39.53
CA VAL A 969 5.58 6.85 38.81
C VAL A 969 5.50 6.59 37.31
N VAL A 970 4.53 7.22 36.65
CA VAL A 970 4.31 7.08 35.20
C VAL A 970 5.39 7.84 34.43
N LEU A 971 6.14 7.11 33.60
CA LEU A 971 7.13 7.63 32.66
C LEU A 971 6.51 7.92 31.28
N GLY A 972 5.48 7.17 30.88
CA GLY A 972 4.79 7.32 29.60
C GLY A 972 3.48 6.53 29.53
N GLN A 973 2.73 6.74 28.45
CA GLN A 973 1.53 5.98 28.09
C GLN A 973 1.81 5.39 26.70
N GLU A 974 1.66 4.07 26.54
CA GLU A 974 1.96 3.40 25.26
C GLU A 974 0.68 3.29 24.41
N ASP A 975 -0.44 2.94 25.05
CA ASP A 975 -1.79 3.12 24.52
C ASP A 975 -2.75 3.65 25.61
N SER A 976 -4.06 3.47 25.47
CA SER A 976 -5.06 3.88 26.48
C SER A 976 -5.06 3.00 27.73
N ASP A 977 -4.71 1.74 27.56
CA ASP A 977 -4.94 0.65 28.50
C ASP A 977 -3.62 0.19 29.16
N TRP A 978 -2.45 0.52 28.58
CA TRP A 978 -1.10 0.21 29.08
C TRP A 978 -0.22 1.45 29.25
N TRP A 979 0.31 1.64 30.46
CA TRP A 979 1.22 2.73 30.83
C TRP A 979 2.60 2.19 31.21
N HIS A 980 3.65 2.98 30.99
CA HIS A 980 5.03 2.63 31.36
C HIS A 980 5.47 3.42 32.58
N GLY A 981 6.13 2.77 33.55
CA GLY A 981 6.62 3.43 34.76
C GLY A 981 7.44 2.52 35.67
N TYR A 982 7.62 2.95 36.92
CA TYR A 982 8.37 2.23 37.96
C TYR A 982 7.72 2.38 39.34
N ILE A 983 8.02 1.45 40.26
CA ILE A 983 7.56 1.52 41.66
C ILE A 983 8.36 2.59 42.40
N GLU A 984 7.70 3.51 43.10
CA GLU A 984 8.32 4.70 43.70
C GLU A 984 9.47 4.37 44.68
N ASP A 985 9.32 3.30 45.46
CA ASP A 985 10.34 2.78 46.38
C ASP A 985 11.46 1.95 45.70
N GLU A 986 11.24 1.42 44.49
CA GLU A 986 12.16 0.51 43.80
C GLU A 986 12.42 0.93 42.32
N PRO A 987 13.12 2.04 42.04
CA PRO A 987 13.17 2.63 40.70
C PRO A 987 13.86 1.82 39.59
N GLU A 988 14.63 0.78 39.95
CA GLU A 988 15.21 -0.17 39.01
C GLU A 988 14.13 -1.16 38.46
N ARG A 989 13.00 -1.33 39.17
CA ARG A 989 11.86 -2.14 38.74
C ARG A 989 10.89 -1.26 37.95
N ARG A 990 11.09 -1.27 36.63
CA ARG A 990 10.29 -0.57 35.64
C ARG A 990 9.72 -1.54 34.61
N GLY A 991 8.56 -1.19 34.05
CA GLY A 991 7.87 -2.00 33.04
C GLY A 991 6.53 -1.40 32.65
N LEU A 992 5.77 -2.15 31.87
CA LEU A 992 4.40 -1.84 31.48
C LEU A 992 3.39 -2.32 32.53
N PHE A 993 2.31 -1.56 32.72
CA PHE A 993 1.22 -1.94 33.61
C PHE A 993 -0.14 -1.43 33.12
N PRO A 994 -1.26 -2.12 33.45
CA PRO A 994 -2.58 -1.69 33.01
C PRO A 994 -3.02 -0.38 33.65
N SER A 995 -3.53 0.57 32.85
CA SER A 995 -4.09 1.84 33.32
C SER A 995 -5.34 1.65 34.18
N SER A 996 -6.06 0.54 33.99
CA SER A 996 -7.24 0.13 34.75
C SER A 996 -6.93 -0.46 36.12
N PHE A 997 -5.66 -0.79 36.41
CA PHE A 997 -5.21 -1.33 37.70
C PHE A 997 -4.70 -0.24 38.65
N VAL A 998 -4.72 1.04 38.24
CA VAL A 998 -4.17 2.16 39.00
C VAL A 998 -5.14 3.35 39.06
N GLN A 999 -5.04 4.16 40.11
CA GLN A 999 -5.74 5.44 40.23
C GLN A 999 -4.72 6.59 40.30
N LEU A 1000 -4.97 7.71 39.61
CA LEU A 1000 -4.13 8.90 39.78
C LEU A 1000 -4.21 9.42 41.21
N LEU A 1001 -3.05 9.55 41.85
CA LEU A 1001 -2.89 10.35 43.05
C LEU A 1001 -2.96 11.83 42.67
N SER A 1002 -3.62 12.62 43.51
CA SER A 1002 -3.63 14.07 43.40
C SER A 1002 -2.52 14.63 44.28
N ASP A 1003 -1.42 15.06 43.65
CA ASP A 1003 -0.37 15.89 44.29
C ASP A 1003 -0.86 17.33 44.52
#